data_AF-A0A954JSP3-F1
#
_entry.id   AF-A0A954JSP3-F1
#
_cell.length_a   1.000
_cell.length_b   1.000
_cell.length_c   1.000
_cell.angle_alpha   90.00
_cell.angle_beta   90.00
_cell.angle_gamma   90.00
#
_symmetry.space_group_name_H-M   'P 1'
#
loop_
_entity.id
_entity.type
_entity.pdbx_description
1 polymer ?
#
loop_
_entity_poly.entity_id
_entity_poly.type
_entity_poly.pdbx_seq_one_letter_code
_entity_poly.pdbx_strand_id
1 'polypeptide(L)'
;FGCLGGTIKIGKSSRSQFPSYAGGVQPRSQASADSLKTVLLPLLISLGYILHVIFWSGTDFGFSNLNNSPRSVSFPVFSARRRNRIQKIRNEVPIQKKMASYARYSSQNQREESIHQQQEVCRQKAISMGHSISSDLEFVDRAVSGTKLNRDGLNQLLESAKNGEFNVLYLYSLSRLARESVITMPILKKLVHTYKIRCICVTEGIDTAVTGWELIASIYSIIHEQFIADLRAAVLRGQEGALLEGFSVGDWCFGYGSEPVPGTEQTRPGRNRKPRMIYVINEEHAEWVNQIFTWYVDEGYSIGRIVRELNRLRAPKDHRSTSDEWHHNLVVGILSNEKYIGLWPWGENQNERDPETGIIRQESRLDEECEKWTRELPHLCIVDTRTFQKAQEMLNANTEKWEKHRRDNGRLNGSSAETNGRRRVKLLHGLLKCAKCGSPFYNTGRRTQCRGARRGTCDVVTSVPMEVLEAMIVEKIGEIINGDELWFDYTLNELIRCYQEYESRVPAAIRGIERVLQQVSQKIERLLDRIEAGDISHDINVRLQRRNEERETLQEQLASLQRGRVQDREAPTAVWLREQLSSMHEDLQVSSPTANESLRNLIGGEIILEEIDIPLRKRKALRGTFRLTAHGVSGEAVNGTPAQNAAEHAKLISIDFIQTDATEIQREVAKEMYDNGEPMKNIAEALNVGRARVTLLLHEAFELLGLEKPDGRQRRWQLDTSHQKPLFHQNIAENVMELFHKNKTYGEIAQQLGVCRNVITAAVKFWHQQKGLPVPDGRSRRKTL
;
A
#
# COMPACT_ATOMS: atom_id res chain seq x y z
N PHE A 1 -55.31 -32.04 -14.53
CA PHE A 1 -56.41 -31.18 -14.04
C PHE A 1 -56.16 -29.79 -14.61
N GLY A 2 -56.73 -29.43 -15.75
CA GLY A 2 -58.07 -28.82 -15.85
C GLY A 2 -57.91 -27.31 -16.07
N CYS A 3 -57.86 -26.87 -17.33
CA CYS A 3 -58.77 -25.89 -17.95
C CYS A 3 -58.72 -24.45 -17.39
N LEU A 4 -58.36 -23.49 -18.24
CA LEU A 4 -59.31 -22.53 -18.84
C LEU A 4 -58.54 -21.51 -19.70
N GLY A 5 -58.98 -21.39 -20.96
CA GLY A 5 -58.50 -20.38 -21.90
C GLY A 5 -59.26 -19.06 -21.77
N GLY A 6 -58.70 -18.02 -22.41
CA GLY A 6 -59.32 -16.71 -22.51
C GLY A 6 -58.61 -15.84 -23.55
N THR A 7 -59.01 -15.99 -24.80
CA THR A 7 -58.75 -15.09 -25.94
C THR A 7 -59.66 -13.85 -25.92
N ILE A 8 -59.15 -12.67 -26.32
CA ILE A 8 -59.82 -11.57 -27.06
C ILE A 8 -58.70 -10.67 -27.65
N LYS A 9 -58.43 -10.74 -28.97
CA LYS A 9 -58.89 -9.84 -30.08
C LYS A 9 -58.37 -8.38 -29.97
N ILE A 10 -57.29 -8.01 -30.68
CA ILE A 10 -57.14 -7.55 -32.09
C ILE A 10 -57.66 -6.12 -32.37
N GLY A 11 -56.75 -5.26 -32.81
CA GLY A 11 -56.95 -4.10 -33.70
C GLY A 11 -55.62 -3.37 -33.90
N LYS A 12 -54.83 -3.64 -34.96
CA LYS A 12 -54.81 -2.95 -36.28
C LYS A 12 -54.65 -1.43 -36.12
N SER A 13 -53.76 -0.70 -36.78
CA SER A 13 -52.89 -0.85 -37.97
C SER A 13 -52.09 0.50 -38.03
N SER A 14 -51.00 0.75 -38.74
CA SER A 14 -50.59 0.35 -40.09
C SER A 14 -49.24 1.01 -40.42
N ARG A 15 -48.39 0.26 -41.13
CA ARG A 15 -47.57 0.64 -42.32
C ARG A 15 -46.47 1.69 -42.12
N SER A 16 -45.29 1.58 -42.71
CA SER A 16 -44.69 0.72 -43.76
C SER A 16 -43.22 1.16 -43.84
N GLN A 17 -42.22 0.29 -44.07
CA GLN A 17 -41.73 -0.02 -45.41
C GLN A 17 -40.79 -1.25 -45.36
N PHE A 18 -41.11 -2.24 -46.19
CA PHE A 18 -40.23 -3.26 -46.79
C PHE A 18 -39.55 -2.64 -48.06
N PRO A 19 -38.61 -3.26 -48.83
CA PRO A 19 -38.43 -4.72 -49.06
C PRO A 19 -36.96 -5.23 -49.20
N SER A 20 -36.63 -6.46 -48.79
CA SER A 20 -36.56 -7.76 -49.52
C SER A 20 -35.20 -8.11 -50.18
N TYR A 21 -34.69 -9.32 -49.90
CA TYR A 21 -34.25 -10.40 -50.83
C TYR A 21 -33.45 -11.43 -49.99
N ALA A 22 -34.03 -12.55 -49.56
CA ALA A 22 -34.28 -13.83 -50.25
C ALA A 22 -33.09 -14.82 -50.18
N GLY A 23 -33.34 -16.02 -49.66
CA GLY A 23 -32.44 -17.17 -49.74
C GLY A 23 -32.66 -18.21 -48.64
N GLY A 24 -33.69 -19.05 -48.77
CA GLY A 24 -33.88 -20.22 -47.91
C GLY A 24 -33.18 -21.46 -48.49
N VAL A 25 -32.59 -22.29 -47.62
CA VAL A 25 -32.26 -23.70 -47.89
C VAL A 25 -32.44 -24.53 -46.60
N GLN A 26 -33.04 -25.71 -46.77
CA GLN A 26 -33.41 -26.75 -45.79
C GLN A 26 -32.27 -27.30 -44.90
N PRO A 27 -32.60 -27.99 -43.78
CA PRO A 27 -31.62 -28.66 -42.93
C PRO A 27 -31.14 -29.98 -43.56
N ARG A 28 -29.82 -30.18 -43.63
CA ARG A 28 -29.20 -31.43 -44.10
C ARG A 28 -28.43 -32.14 -42.98
N SER A 29 -28.86 -33.39 -42.77
CA SER A 29 -28.08 -34.61 -42.47
C SER A 29 -27.32 -34.76 -41.13
N GLN A 30 -27.88 -35.63 -40.30
CA GLN A 30 -27.17 -36.73 -39.62
C GLN A 30 -26.23 -37.46 -40.60
N ALA A 31 -24.95 -37.08 -40.64
CA ALA A 31 -23.89 -37.83 -41.32
C ALA A 31 -22.51 -37.39 -40.80
N SER A 32 -22.13 -37.79 -39.59
CA SER A 32 -20.73 -37.68 -39.14
C SER A 32 -20.30 -38.66 -38.03
N ALA A 33 -21.22 -39.43 -37.45
CA ALA A 33 -20.88 -40.36 -36.36
C ALA A 33 -20.33 -41.72 -36.85
N ASP A 34 -20.69 -42.17 -38.07
CA ASP A 34 -20.25 -43.48 -38.58
C ASP A 34 -18.94 -43.44 -39.38
N SER A 35 -18.61 -42.30 -40.00
CA SER A 35 -17.35 -42.16 -40.77
C SER A 35 -16.09 -42.09 -39.89
N LEU A 36 -16.23 -41.68 -38.62
CA LEU A 36 -15.13 -41.66 -37.65
C LEU A 36 -14.82 -43.05 -37.07
N LYS A 37 -15.81 -43.96 -36.99
CA LYS A 37 -15.61 -45.33 -36.50
C LYS A 37 -14.84 -46.22 -37.49
N THR A 38 -15.00 -45.99 -38.79
CA THR A 38 -14.38 -46.83 -39.83
C THR A 38 -12.89 -46.54 -40.04
N VAL A 39 -12.41 -45.36 -39.62
CA VAL A 39 -11.00 -44.93 -39.81
C VAL A 39 -10.18 -44.99 -38.51
N LEU A 40 -10.78 -44.70 -37.34
CA LEU A 40 -10.04 -44.69 -36.07
C LEU A 40 -9.87 -46.06 -35.42
N LEU A 41 -10.82 -46.99 -35.61
CA LEU A 41 -10.76 -48.32 -34.99
C LEU A 41 -9.60 -49.19 -35.55
N PRO A 42 -9.33 -49.22 -36.87
CA PRO A 42 -8.17 -49.94 -37.41
C PRO A 42 -6.82 -49.33 -36.99
N LEU A 43 -6.75 -48.00 -36.83
CA LEU A 43 -5.56 -47.27 -36.39
C LEU A 43 -5.22 -47.53 -34.91
N LEU A 44 -6.23 -47.63 -34.04
CA LEU A 44 -6.06 -47.99 -32.63
C LEU A 44 -5.69 -49.47 -32.43
N ILE A 45 -6.24 -50.37 -33.25
CA ILE A 45 -5.85 -51.80 -33.26
C ILE A 45 -4.42 -51.97 -33.80
N SER A 46 -4.02 -51.17 -34.79
CA SER A 46 -2.65 -51.18 -35.34
C SER A 46 -1.63 -50.61 -34.35
N LEU A 47 -1.96 -49.56 -33.58
CA LEU A 47 -1.11 -49.05 -32.50
C LEU A 47 -0.99 -50.05 -31.34
N GLY A 48 -2.07 -50.75 -31.00
CA GLY A 48 -2.06 -51.83 -30.01
C GLY A 48 -1.18 -53.00 -30.43
N TYR A 49 -1.19 -53.37 -31.72
CA TYR A 49 -0.35 -54.44 -32.27
C TYR A 49 1.14 -54.05 -32.32
N ILE A 50 1.46 -52.79 -32.66
CA ILE A 50 2.83 -52.28 -32.68
C ILE A 50 3.42 -52.23 -31.26
N LEU A 51 2.63 -51.82 -30.25
CA LEU A 51 3.06 -51.84 -28.85
C LEU A 51 3.26 -53.27 -28.32
N HIS A 52 2.47 -54.25 -28.79
CA HIS A 52 2.60 -55.66 -28.39
C HIS A 52 3.81 -56.36 -29.05
N VAL A 53 4.19 -55.98 -30.29
CA VAL A 53 5.35 -56.54 -31.01
C VAL A 53 6.68 -55.98 -30.50
N ILE A 54 6.72 -54.72 -30.05
CA ILE A 54 7.92 -54.10 -29.47
C ILE A 54 8.24 -54.67 -28.08
N PHE A 55 7.24 -55.11 -27.31
CA PHE A 55 7.43 -55.67 -25.97
C PHE A 55 7.79 -57.18 -25.93
N TRP A 56 7.67 -57.92 -27.05
CA TRP A 56 7.80 -59.38 -27.07
C TRP A 56 8.86 -59.89 -28.08
N SER A 57 9.97 -59.16 -28.24
CA SER A 57 11.12 -59.58 -29.05
C SER A 57 12.45 -59.39 -28.30
N GLY A 58 12.51 -59.94 -27.10
CA GLY A 58 13.74 -60.07 -26.33
C GLY A 58 13.73 -61.36 -25.53
N THR A 59 14.03 -62.49 -26.19
CA THR A 59 14.57 -63.73 -25.58
C THR A 59 14.96 -64.71 -26.68
N ASP A 60 16.18 -65.25 -26.57
CA ASP A 60 16.86 -66.17 -27.48
C ASP A 60 16.15 -67.54 -27.64
N PHE A 61 16.28 -68.19 -28.81
CA PHE A 61 16.75 -69.59 -28.98
C PHE A 61 16.69 -70.08 -30.45
N GLY A 62 17.74 -70.79 -30.89
CA GLY A 62 17.60 -72.00 -31.72
C GLY A 62 17.95 -71.94 -33.22
N PHE A 63 19.11 -72.51 -33.56
CA PHE A 63 19.56 -72.94 -34.90
C PHE A 63 18.56 -73.84 -35.65
N SER A 64 18.43 -73.66 -36.98
CA SER A 64 18.65 -74.72 -37.99
C SER A 64 18.41 -74.26 -39.45
N ASN A 65 19.44 -74.48 -40.26
CA ASN A 65 19.55 -74.60 -41.74
C ASN A 65 18.26 -74.62 -42.60
N LEU A 66 18.27 -73.88 -43.72
CA LEU A 66 18.34 -74.47 -45.07
C LEU A 66 18.48 -73.42 -46.19
N ASN A 67 19.41 -73.74 -47.07
CA ASN A 67 19.80 -73.14 -48.35
C ASN A 67 18.66 -72.64 -49.26
N ASN A 68 18.84 -71.45 -49.84
CA ASN A 68 18.88 -71.29 -51.31
C ASN A 68 19.42 -69.91 -51.72
N SER A 69 20.46 -69.94 -52.54
CA SER A 69 20.92 -68.87 -53.43
C SER A 69 20.89 -69.46 -54.86
N PRO A 70 21.01 -68.73 -56.00
CA PRO A 70 21.69 -67.44 -56.11
C PRO A 70 21.07 -66.42 -57.08
N ARG A 71 21.52 -65.16 -57.03
CA ARG A 71 22.07 -64.49 -58.21
C ARG A 71 22.96 -63.32 -57.79
N SER A 72 24.18 -63.41 -58.30
CA SER A 72 25.37 -62.63 -58.06
C SER A 72 25.42 -61.35 -58.90
N VAL A 73 25.97 -60.27 -58.32
CA VAL A 73 26.83 -59.32 -59.04
C VAL A 73 28.07 -59.05 -58.17
N SER A 74 29.19 -59.60 -58.62
CA SER A 74 30.61 -59.42 -58.25
C SER A 74 31.18 -58.10 -58.78
N PHE A 75 32.28 -57.45 -58.37
CA PHE A 75 33.39 -57.51 -57.38
C PHE A 75 34.24 -56.20 -57.64
N PRO A 76 35.22 -55.70 -56.83
CA PRO A 76 36.35 -56.50 -56.32
C PRO A 76 36.92 -56.16 -54.93
N VAL A 77 37.57 -57.18 -54.38
CA VAL A 77 38.61 -57.16 -53.32
C VAL A 77 39.88 -57.65 -54.05
N PHE A 78 41.11 -57.17 -53.91
CA PHE A 78 42.02 -57.04 -52.76
C PHE A 78 43.28 -56.29 -53.24
N SER A 79 43.95 -55.53 -52.37
CA SER A 79 45.36 -55.82 -52.04
C SER A 79 45.78 -55.11 -50.75
N ALA A 80 46.39 -55.89 -49.87
CA ALA A 80 46.95 -55.45 -48.61
C ALA A 80 48.35 -54.83 -48.83
N ARG A 81 48.60 -53.68 -48.20
CA ARG A 81 49.95 -53.26 -47.79
C ARG A 81 49.96 -52.97 -46.29
N ARG A 82 50.49 -53.94 -45.53
CA ARG A 82 51.02 -53.73 -44.17
C ARG A 82 52.14 -52.69 -44.25
N ARG A 83 52.02 -51.58 -43.52
CA ARG A 83 53.16 -50.95 -42.84
C ARG A 83 52.73 -50.53 -41.44
N ASN A 84 53.42 -51.13 -40.47
CA ASN A 84 53.30 -50.94 -39.04
C ASN A 84 53.35 -49.45 -38.68
N ARG A 85 52.36 -48.97 -37.92
CA ARG A 85 52.54 -47.81 -37.05
C ARG A 85 52.03 -48.19 -35.66
N ILE A 86 52.98 -48.20 -34.73
CA ILE A 86 52.87 -48.56 -33.33
C ILE A 86 51.58 -48.00 -32.72
N GLN A 87 50.70 -48.91 -32.33
CA GLN A 87 49.46 -48.60 -31.62
C GLN A 87 49.84 -48.32 -30.17
N LYS A 88 49.88 -47.03 -29.82
CA LYS A 88 49.98 -46.59 -28.43
C LYS A 88 48.64 -46.97 -27.78
N ILE A 89 48.64 -48.04 -26.99
CA ILE A 89 47.51 -48.44 -26.15
C ILE A 89 47.27 -47.27 -25.19
N ARG A 90 46.26 -46.44 -25.49
CA ARG A 90 45.65 -45.57 -24.50
C ARG A 90 44.75 -46.47 -23.67
N ASN A 91 45.19 -46.77 -22.44
CA ASN A 91 44.28 -47.23 -21.40
C ASN A 91 43.24 -46.12 -21.19
N GLU A 92 42.07 -46.26 -21.81
CA GLU A 92 40.90 -45.49 -21.43
C GLU A 92 40.48 -46.00 -20.05
N VAL A 93 40.76 -45.20 -19.02
CA VAL A 93 40.12 -45.36 -17.71
C VAL A 93 38.61 -45.33 -17.94
N PRO A 94 37.82 -46.28 -17.43
CA PRO A 94 36.37 -46.22 -17.59
C PRO A 94 35.90 -44.93 -16.94
N ILE A 95 35.29 -44.03 -17.72
CA ILE A 95 34.64 -42.84 -17.18
C ILE A 95 33.57 -43.36 -16.21
N GLN A 96 33.82 -43.23 -14.91
CA GLN A 96 32.88 -43.65 -13.88
C GLN A 96 31.60 -42.85 -14.10
N LYS A 97 30.58 -43.51 -14.65
CA LYS A 97 29.34 -42.84 -15.02
C LYS A 97 28.67 -42.39 -13.72
N LYS A 98 28.65 -41.09 -13.48
CA LYS A 98 27.96 -40.48 -12.35
C LYS A 98 26.48 -40.35 -12.67
N MET A 99 25.65 -40.79 -11.73
CA MET A 99 24.20 -40.90 -11.89
C MET A 99 23.52 -39.90 -10.97
N ALA A 100 22.49 -39.22 -11.49
CA ALA A 100 21.63 -38.33 -10.73
C ALA A 100 20.19 -38.85 -10.71
N SER A 101 19.40 -38.39 -9.74
CA SER A 101 17.94 -38.55 -9.77
C SER A 101 17.23 -37.23 -9.51
N TYR A 102 16.00 -37.11 -10.03
CA TYR A 102 15.14 -35.97 -9.72
C TYR A 102 13.73 -36.41 -9.33
N ALA A 103 13.25 -35.91 -8.18
CA ALA A 103 11.95 -36.22 -7.61
C ALA A 103 11.16 -34.96 -7.22
N ARG A 104 9.83 -35.03 -7.31
CA ARG A 104 8.94 -33.88 -7.06
C ARG A 104 7.58 -34.30 -6.54
N TYR A 105 6.95 -33.46 -5.73
CA TYR A 105 5.50 -33.48 -5.47
C TYR A 105 4.90 -32.07 -5.50
N SER A 106 3.59 -31.98 -5.80
CA SER A 106 2.92 -30.70 -6.11
C SER A 106 2.06 -30.13 -5.00
N SER A 107 1.73 -30.87 -3.93
CA SER A 107 0.78 -30.41 -2.90
C SER A 107 1.34 -30.56 -1.48
N GLN A 108 1.09 -29.59 -0.60
CA GLN A 108 1.39 -29.67 0.84
C GLN A 108 0.68 -30.84 1.55
N ASN A 109 -0.41 -31.38 0.98
CA ASN A 109 -1.11 -32.55 1.51
C ASN A 109 -0.44 -33.89 1.13
N GLN A 110 0.64 -33.87 0.34
CA GLN A 110 1.44 -35.04 0.03
C GLN A 110 2.63 -35.10 0.99
N ARG A 111 2.88 -36.26 1.60
CA ARG A 111 3.95 -36.46 2.58
C ARG A 111 5.33 -36.48 1.90
N GLU A 112 6.36 -36.14 2.66
CA GLU A 112 7.77 -36.28 2.27
C GLU A 112 8.13 -37.73 1.89
N GLU A 113 7.43 -38.70 2.46
CA GLU A 113 7.44 -40.13 2.11
C GLU A 113 7.30 -40.38 0.59
N SER A 114 6.60 -39.49 -0.14
CA SER A 114 6.40 -39.61 -1.59
C SER A 114 7.64 -39.27 -2.43
N ILE A 115 8.59 -38.47 -1.91
CA ILE A 115 9.88 -38.21 -2.56
C ILE A 115 10.79 -39.41 -2.37
N HIS A 116 10.87 -39.90 -1.13
CA HIS A 116 11.68 -41.06 -0.80
C HIS A 116 11.27 -42.29 -1.62
N GLN A 117 9.97 -42.53 -1.80
CA GLN A 117 9.49 -43.61 -2.66
C GLN A 117 9.89 -43.43 -4.14
N GLN A 118 9.81 -42.20 -4.66
CA GLN A 118 10.23 -41.93 -6.04
C GLN A 118 11.73 -42.13 -6.23
N GLN A 119 12.54 -41.65 -5.29
CA GLN A 119 13.99 -41.83 -5.29
C GLN A 119 14.37 -43.31 -5.12
N GLU A 120 13.68 -44.04 -4.25
CA GLU A 120 13.88 -45.48 -4.06
C GLU A 120 13.61 -46.25 -5.36
N VAL A 121 12.53 -45.95 -6.07
CA VAL A 121 12.24 -46.56 -7.39
C VAL A 121 13.34 -46.23 -8.41
N CYS A 122 13.83 -44.98 -8.43
CA CYS A 122 14.97 -44.59 -9.26
C CYS A 122 16.25 -45.34 -8.87
N ARG A 123 16.54 -45.49 -7.58
CA ARG A 123 17.72 -46.21 -7.05
C ARG A 123 17.65 -47.69 -7.40
N GLN A 124 16.51 -48.34 -7.22
CA GLN A 124 16.30 -49.74 -7.59
C GLN A 124 16.49 -49.95 -9.09
N LYS A 125 15.95 -49.06 -9.93
CA LYS A 125 16.16 -49.12 -11.37
C LYS A 125 17.64 -48.92 -11.73
N ALA A 126 18.34 -47.99 -11.09
CA ALA A 126 19.78 -47.78 -11.28
C ALA A 126 20.58 -49.03 -10.90
N ILE A 127 20.33 -49.61 -9.73
CA ILE A 127 20.99 -50.84 -9.25
C ILE A 127 20.77 -52.00 -10.24
N SER A 128 19.54 -52.17 -10.74
CA SER A 128 19.24 -53.21 -11.74
C SER A 128 20.03 -53.07 -13.05
N MET A 129 20.52 -51.86 -13.34
CA MET A 129 21.34 -51.55 -14.52
C MET A 129 22.84 -51.48 -14.20
N GLY A 130 23.25 -51.89 -12.99
CA GLY A 130 24.64 -51.82 -12.53
C GLY A 130 25.13 -50.40 -12.24
N HIS A 131 24.22 -49.46 -12.00
CA HIS A 131 24.50 -48.07 -11.70
C HIS A 131 24.29 -47.75 -10.20
N SER A 132 24.95 -46.70 -9.70
CA SER A 132 24.77 -46.21 -8.33
C SER A 132 24.56 -44.69 -8.35
N ILE A 133 23.56 -44.21 -7.60
CA ILE A 133 23.22 -42.79 -7.46
C ILE A 133 23.82 -42.28 -6.15
N SER A 134 24.63 -41.22 -6.20
CA SER A 134 25.16 -40.58 -5.00
C SER A 134 24.09 -39.72 -4.34
N SER A 135 24.06 -39.64 -3.01
CA SER A 135 23.13 -38.77 -2.27
C SER A 135 23.25 -37.30 -2.70
N ASP A 136 24.46 -36.86 -3.04
CA ASP A 136 24.74 -35.48 -3.44
C ASP A 136 24.19 -35.13 -4.83
N LEU A 137 23.74 -36.13 -5.60
CA LEU A 137 23.16 -35.99 -6.93
C LEU A 137 21.67 -36.39 -6.95
N GLU A 138 21.02 -36.34 -5.80
CA GLU A 138 19.57 -36.50 -5.66
C GLU A 138 18.89 -35.13 -5.54
N PHE A 139 18.38 -34.62 -6.66
CA PHE A 139 17.72 -33.33 -6.74
C PHE A 139 16.23 -33.45 -6.39
N VAL A 140 15.70 -32.50 -5.63
CA VAL A 140 14.32 -32.57 -5.13
C VAL A 140 13.61 -31.22 -5.15
N ASP A 141 12.34 -31.24 -5.55
CA ASP A 141 11.45 -30.09 -5.41
C ASP A 141 10.25 -30.45 -4.50
N ARG A 142 10.18 -29.80 -3.33
CA ARG A 142 9.14 -30.01 -2.32
C ARG A 142 7.99 -29.03 -2.48
N ALA A 143 6.76 -29.54 -2.59
CA ALA A 143 5.54 -28.73 -2.70
C ALA A 143 5.54 -27.72 -3.87
N VAL A 144 6.24 -28.05 -4.97
CA VAL A 144 6.32 -27.17 -6.15
C VAL A 144 5.52 -27.77 -7.31
N SER A 145 4.62 -26.97 -7.89
CA SER A 145 3.86 -27.39 -9.07
C SER A 145 4.77 -27.57 -10.29
N GLY A 146 4.58 -28.66 -11.02
CA GLY A 146 5.30 -28.97 -12.27
C GLY A 146 4.90 -28.10 -13.45
N THR A 147 4.03 -27.13 -13.21
CA THR A 147 3.70 -26.05 -14.13
C THR A 147 4.71 -24.89 -14.01
N LYS A 148 5.35 -24.67 -12.85
CA LYS A 148 6.31 -23.57 -12.66
C LYS A 148 7.62 -23.80 -13.43
N LEU A 149 8.10 -22.76 -14.10
CA LEU A 149 9.39 -22.79 -14.82
C LEU A 149 10.59 -22.66 -13.86
N ASN A 150 10.52 -21.72 -12.91
CA ASN A 150 11.60 -21.50 -11.94
C ASN A 150 11.42 -22.41 -10.71
N ARG A 151 12.36 -23.33 -10.48
CA ARG A 151 12.32 -24.33 -9.41
C ARG A 151 13.74 -24.63 -8.92
N ASP A 152 13.98 -24.50 -7.63
CA ASP A 152 15.33 -24.58 -7.06
C ASP A 152 15.99 -25.95 -7.33
N GLY A 153 15.28 -27.06 -7.13
CA GLY A 153 15.81 -28.41 -7.37
C GLY A 153 16.04 -28.70 -8.85
N LEU A 154 15.14 -28.24 -9.73
CA LEU A 154 15.35 -28.35 -11.18
C LEU A 154 16.51 -27.46 -11.66
N ASN A 155 16.64 -26.25 -11.14
CA ASN A 155 17.71 -25.33 -11.51
C ASN A 155 19.07 -25.91 -11.12
N GLN A 156 19.19 -26.44 -9.90
CA GLN A 156 20.38 -27.15 -9.44
C GLN A 156 20.70 -28.36 -10.34
N LEU A 157 19.69 -29.18 -10.67
CA LEU A 157 19.85 -30.29 -11.62
C LEU A 157 20.40 -29.81 -12.97
N LEU A 158 19.84 -28.74 -13.53
CA LEU A 158 20.24 -28.20 -14.83
C LEU A 158 21.63 -27.54 -14.79
N GLU A 159 22.02 -26.98 -13.65
CA GLU A 159 23.36 -26.42 -13.44
C GLU A 159 24.41 -27.52 -13.29
N SER A 160 24.17 -28.52 -12.45
CA SER A 160 25.02 -29.71 -12.33
C SER A 160 25.14 -30.48 -13.66
N ALA A 161 24.05 -30.54 -14.44
CA ALA A 161 24.04 -31.07 -15.80
C ALA A 161 24.97 -30.28 -16.74
N LYS A 162 24.89 -28.93 -16.70
CA LYS A 162 25.73 -28.03 -17.49
C LYS A 162 27.21 -28.14 -17.11
N ASN A 163 27.50 -28.34 -15.83
CA ASN A 163 28.86 -28.51 -15.31
C ASN A 163 29.44 -29.91 -15.58
N GLY A 164 28.66 -30.85 -16.12
CA GLY A 164 29.11 -32.20 -16.42
C GLY A 164 29.31 -33.08 -15.18
N GLU A 165 28.62 -32.77 -14.07
CA GLU A 165 28.77 -33.47 -12.79
C GLU A 165 28.21 -34.90 -12.83
N PHE A 166 27.29 -35.17 -13.76
CA PHE A 166 26.70 -36.49 -14.01
C PHE A 166 26.38 -36.69 -15.50
N ASN A 167 26.19 -37.94 -15.92
CA ASN A 167 25.93 -38.28 -17.33
C ASN A 167 24.67 -39.13 -17.56
N VAL A 168 24.03 -39.62 -16.49
CA VAL A 168 22.73 -40.28 -16.55
C VAL A 168 21.81 -39.66 -15.50
N LEU A 169 20.57 -39.34 -15.91
CA LEU A 169 19.51 -38.84 -15.06
C LEU A 169 18.38 -39.86 -14.94
N TYR A 170 18.06 -40.25 -13.71
CA TYR A 170 16.90 -41.07 -13.38
C TYR A 170 15.72 -40.21 -12.95
N LEU A 171 14.57 -40.46 -13.57
CA LEU A 171 13.30 -39.80 -13.28
C LEU A 171 12.28 -40.87 -12.94
N TYR A 172 11.49 -40.65 -11.88
CA TYR A 172 10.39 -41.54 -11.58
C TYR A 172 9.40 -41.57 -12.76
N SER A 173 9.00 -40.39 -13.24
CA SER A 173 8.10 -40.18 -14.37
C SER A 173 8.50 -38.94 -15.17
N LEU A 174 8.20 -38.92 -16.47
CA LEU A 174 8.39 -37.73 -17.32
C LEU A 174 7.64 -36.49 -16.78
N SER A 175 6.48 -36.70 -16.14
CA SER A 175 5.68 -35.67 -15.48
C SER A 175 6.39 -34.93 -14.32
N ARG A 176 7.56 -35.42 -13.89
CA ARG A 176 8.39 -34.78 -12.86
C ARG A 176 9.13 -33.59 -13.44
N LEU A 177 9.68 -33.71 -14.64
CA LEU A 177 10.36 -32.61 -15.34
C LEU A 177 9.41 -31.46 -15.58
N ALA A 178 8.29 -31.69 -16.27
CA ALA A 178 7.19 -30.74 -16.37
C ALA A 178 5.92 -31.50 -16.75
N ARG A 179 4.78 -30.81 -16.70
CA ARG A 179 3.47 -31.39 -17.02
C ARG A 179 2.86 -30.89 -18.33
N GLU A 180 3.49 -29.88 -18.94
CA GLU A 180 3.09 -29.31 -20.22
C GLU A 180 4.11 -29.72 -21.29
N SER A 181 3.61 -30.16 -22.43
CA SER A 181 4.43 -30.65 -23.54
C SER A 181 5.43 -29.59 -24.04
N VAL A 182 4.97 -28.33 -24.12
CA VAL A 182 5.75 -27.14 -24.51
C VAL A 182 6.98 -26.92 -23.61
N ILE A 183 6.95 -27.35 -22.35
CA ILE A 183 8.06 -27.18 -21.41
C ILE A 183 8.91 -28.45 -21.30
N THR A 184 8.24 -29.61 -21.27
CA THR A 184 8.88 -30.91 -21.03
C THR A 184 9.86 -31.28 -22.13
N MET A 185 9.47 -31.10 -23.40
CA MET A 185 10.29 -31.51 -24.54
C MET A 185 11.54 -30.65 -24.74
N PRO A 186 11.49 -29.30 -24.63
CA PRO A 186 12.71 -28.48 -24.69
C PRO A 186 13.72 -28.83 -23.60
N ILE A 187 13.27 -29.05 -22.35
CA ILE A 187 14.16 -29.44 -21.24
C ILE A 187 14.83 -30.79 -21.54
N LEU A 188 14.04 -31.79 -21.95
CA LEU A 188 14.55 -33.12 -22.25
C LEU A 188 15.54 -33.10 -23.43
N LYS A 189 15.23 -32.35 -24.50
CA LYS A 189 16.14 -32.16 -25.64
C LYS A 189 17.42 -31.43 -25.22
N LYS A 190 17.34 -30.43 -24.36
CA LYS A 190 18.52 -29.73 -23.82
C LYS A 190 19.42 -30.67 -23.02
N LEU A 191 18.84 -31.47 -22.12
CA LEU A 191 19.58 -32.48 -21.35
C LEU A 191 20.31 -33.47 -22.27
N VAL A 192 19.60 -34.04 -23.26
CA VAL A 192 20.16 -35.08 -24.15
C VAL A 192 21.13 -34.51 -25.18
N HIS A 193 20.74 -33.46 -25.91
CA HIS A 193 21.48 -32.99 -27.07
C HIS A 193 22.53 -31.93 -26.73
N THR A 194 22.25 -31.05 -25.77
CA THR A 194 23.18 -29.99 -25.34
C THR A 194 24.12 -30.48 -24.26
N TYR A 195 23.58 -31.04 -23.17
CA TYR A 195 24.37 -31.47 -22.01
C TYR A 195 24.86 -32.93 -22.10
N LYS A 196 24.45 -33.67 -23.15
CA LYS A 196 24.88 -35.05 -23.41
C LYS A 196 24.54 -36.01 -22.26
N ILE A 197 23.39 -35.80 -21.62
CA ILE A 197 22.89 -36.62 -20.50
C ILE A 197 21.88 -37.64 -21.01
N ARG A 198 22.09 -38.92 -20.66
CA ARG A 198 21.09 -39.97 -20.88
C ARG A 198 19.98 -39.86 -19.83
N CYS A 199 18.74 -39.70 -20.23
CA CYS A 199 17.61 -39.65 -19.31
C CYS A 199 16.86 -40.99 -19.32
N ILE A 200 16.54 -41.50 -18.13
CA ILE A 200 15.81 -42.75 -17.93
C ILE A 200 14.58 -42.47 -17.07
N CYS A 201 13.38 -42.61 -17.64
CA CYS A 201 12.11 -42.49 -16.93
C CYS A 201 11.60 -43.88 -16.54
N VAL A 202 11.45 -44.13 -15.24
CA VAL A 202 11.17 -45.48 -14.73
C VAL A 202 9.74 -45.93 -15.04
N THR A 203 8.73 -45.08 -14.83
CA THR A 203 7.32 -45.47 -15.03
C THR A 203 6.92 -45.64 -16.49
N GLU A 204 7.36 -44.74 -17.37
CA GLU A 204 7.04 -44.78 -18.80
C GLU A 204 7.99 -45.69 -19.59
N GLY A 205 9.07 -46.18 -18.97
CA GLY A 205 10.10 -47.00 -19.62
C GLY A 205 10.91 -46.27 -20.67
N ILE A 206 10.96 -44.93 -20.63
CA ILE A 206 11.66 -44.11 -21.62
C ILE A 206 13.15 -44.12 -21.32
N ASP A 207 13.96 -44.43 -22.31
CA ASP A 207 15.42 -44.34 -22.26
C ASP A 207 15.94 -43.60 -23.48
N THR A 208 16.59 -42.46 -23.27
CA THR A 208 17.05 -41.60 -24.38
C THR A 208 18.25 -42.17 -25.13
N ALA A 209 18.80 -43.31 -24.70
CA ALA A 209 19.79 -44.06 -25.48
C ALA A 209 19.15 -44.95 -26.57
N VAL A 210 17.84 -45.20 -26.50
CA VAL A 210 17.11 -46.03 -27.46
C VAL A 210 16.59 -45.17 -28.62
N THR A 211 16.68 -45.66 -29.86
CA THR A 211 16.14 -44.96 -31.03
C THR A 211 14.63 -44.81 -30.94
N GLY A 212 14.09 -43.64 -31.30
CA GLY A 212 12.66 -43.37 -31.26
C GLY A 212 12.12 -42.84 -29.91
N TRP A 213 13.00 -42.61 -28.92
CA TRP A 213 12.61 -42.06 -27.61
C TRP A 213 11.86 -40.72 -27.72
N GLU A 214 12.19 -39.87 -28.70
CA GLU A 214 11.53 -38.57 -28.90
C GLU A 214 10.03 -38.71 -29.19
N LEU A 215 9.64 -39.72 -29.98
CA LEU A 215 8.24 -40.00 -30.29
C LEU A 215 7.48 -40.46 -29.04
N ILE A 216 8.07 -41.41 -28.31
CA ILE A 216 7.47 -41.97 -27.09
C ILE A 216 7.32 -40.86 -26.02
N ALA A 217 8.36 -40.05 -25.81
CA ALA A 217 8.32 -38.93 -24.88
C ALA A 217 7.27 -37.87 -25.27
N SER A 218 7.08 -37.62 -26.57
CA SER A 218 6.06 -36.69 -27.07
C SER A 218 4.64 -37.21 -26.79
N ILE A 219 4.38 -38.50 -27.04
CA ILE A 219 3.08 -39.13 -26.76
C ILE A 219 2.75 -39.06 -25.26
N TYR A 220 3.70 -39.45 -24.40
CA TYR A 220 3.48 -39.36 -22.95
C TYR A 220 3.30 -37.92 -22.46
N SER A 221 3.99 -36.95 -23.07
CA SER A 221 3.78 -35.53 -22.75
C SER A 221 2.35 -35.09 -23.05
N ILE A 222 1.77 -35.51 -24.17
CA ILE A 222 0.37 -35.24 -24.53
C ILE A 222 -0.59 -35.95 -23.55
N ILE A 223 -0.31 -37.21 -23.19
CA ILE A 223 -1.13 -37.96 -22.21
C ILE A 223 -1.15 -37.26 -20.85
N HIS A 224 0.01 -36.79 -20.37
CA HIS A 224 0.10 -36.07 -19.09
C HIS A 224 -0.68 -34.75 -19.11
N GLU A 225 -0.67 -34.05 -20.24
CA GLU A 225 -1.43 -32.82 -20.45
C GLU A 225 -2.95 -33.08 -20.46
N GLN A 226 -3.39 -34.10 -21.20
CA GLN A 226 -4.79 -34.54 -21.23
C GLN A 226 -5.29 -34.97 -19.84
N PHE A 227 -4.47 -35.69 -19.07
CA PHE A 227 -4.84 -36.10 -17.71
C PHE A 227 -5.14 -34.88 -16.81
N ILE A 228 -4.41 -33.77 -16.97
CA ILE A 228 -4.66 -32.54 -16.21
C ILE A 228 -5.95 -31.88 -16.67
N ALA A 229 -6.22 -31.85 -17.98
CA ALA A 229 -7.47 -31.35 -18.52
C ALA A 229 -8.67 -32.15 -18.00
N ASP A 230 -8.59 -33.49 -18.03
CA ASP A 230 -9.63 -34.38 -17.53
C ASP A 230 -9.85 -34.23 -16.02
N LEU A 231 -8.76 -34.09 -15.25
CA LEU A 231 -8.83 -33.83 -13.82
C LEU A 231 -9.51 -32.49 -13.52
N ARG A 232 -9.17 -31.42 -14.25
CA ARG A 232 -9.84 -30.11 -14.13
C ARG A 232 -11.33 -30.23 -14.42
N ALA A 233 -11.70 -30.92 -15.50
CA ALA A 233 -13.10 -31.14 -15.86
C ALA A 233 -13.85 -31.97 -14.81
N ALA A 234 -13.20 -33.00 -14.23
CA ALA A 234 -13.78 -33.81 -13.16
C ALA A 234 -13.99 -33.00 -11.86
N VAL A 235 -13.03 -32.15 -11.48
CA VAL A 235 -13.15 -31.26 -10.33
C VAL A 235 -14.29 -30.26 -10.55
N LEU A 236 -14.37 -29.65 -11.74
CA LEU A 236 -15.43 -28.71 -12.08
C LEU A 236 -16.80 -29.37 -12.01
N ARG A 237 -16.96 -30.57 -12.59
CA ARG A 237 -18.21 -31.34 -12.48
C ARG A 237 -18.59 -31.67 -11.04
N GLY A 238 -17.60 -32.01 -10.20
CA GLY A 238 -17.84 -32.27 -8.78
C GLY A 238 -18.26 -31.03 -7.99
N GLN A 239 -17.72 -29.86 -8.36
CA GLN A 239 -18.13 -28.56 -7.82
C GLN A 239 -19.53 -28.17 -8.30
N GLU A 240 -19.81 -28.33 -9.59
CA GLU A 240 -21.13 -28.11 -10.18
C GLU A 240 -22.20 -28.98 -9.52
N GLY A 241 -21.93 -30.28 -9.31
CA GLY A 241 -22.85 -31.17 -8.59
C GLY A 241 -23.11 -30.70 -7.15
N ALA A 242 -22.07 -30.30 -6.43
CA ALA A 242 -22.22 -29.79 -5.07
C ALA A 242 -23.04 -28.48 -5.03
N LEU A 243 -22.84 -27.59 -6.01
CA LEU A 243 -23.59 -26.34 -6.14
C LEU A 243 -25.07 -26.62 -6.43
N LEU A 244 -25.39 -27.56 -7.33
CA LEU A 244 -26.75 -27.97 -7.65
C LEU A 244 -27.47 -28.63 -6.48
N GLU A 245 -26.73 -29.33 -5.62
CA GLU A 245 -27.22 -29.90 -4.36
C GLU A 245 -27.39 -28.85 -3.24
N GLY A 246 -27.06 -27.57 -3.48
CA GLY A 246 -27.19 -26.48 -2.52
C GLY A 246 -26.05 -26.37 -1.51
N PHE A 247 -24.95 -27.09 -1.71
CA PHE A 247 -23.77 -26.99 -0.87
C PHE A 247 -22.92 -25.76 -1.24
N SER A 248 -22.18 -25.27 -0.26
CA SER A 248 -21.20 -24.20 -0.44
C SER A 248 -20.04 -24.68 -1.30
N VAL A 249 -19.79 -23.93 -2.38
CA VAL A 249 -18.72 -24.15 -3.35
C VAL A 249 -17.91 -22.86 -3.45
N GLY A 250 -16.85 -22.80 -2.66
CA GLY A 250 -15.99 -21.63 -2.58
C GLY A 250 -16.20 -20.86 -1.28
N ASP A 251 -15.82 -19.58 -1.31
CA ASP A 251 -15.80 -18.72 -0.14
C ASP A 251 -17.07 -17.86 -0.05
N TRP A 252 -17.41 -17.37 1.13
CA TRP A 252 -18.56 -16.49 1.36
C TRP A 252 -18.15 -15.02 1.42
N CYS A 253 -19.11 -14.10 1.28
CA CYS A 253 -18.89 -12.67 1.45
C CYS A 253 -19.29 -12.19 2.84
N PHE A 254 -18.87 -10.96 3.19
CA PHE A 254 -19.33 -10.27 4.40
C PHE A 254 -20.85 -10.34 4.54
N GLY A 255 -21.36 -10.43 5.78
CA GLY A 255 -22.78 -10.71 6.06
C GLY A 255 -23.14 -12.21 6.13
N TYR A 256 -22.27 -13.10 5.64
CA TYR A 256 -22.50 -14.54 5.64
C TYR A 256 -21.41 -15.32 6.38
N GLY A 257 -21.69 -16.60 6.61
CA GLY A 257 -20.77 -17.62 7.12
C GLY A 257 -20.97 -18.95 6.40
N SER A 258 -20.31 -20.00 6.90
CA SER A 258 -20.60 -21.37 6.50
C SER A 258 -20.65 -22.32 7.67
N GLU A 259 -21.54 -23.31 7.58
CA GLU A 259 -21.71 -24.34 8.59
C GLU A 259 -21.60 -25.75 7.99
N PRO A 260 -21.00 -26.71 8.71
CA PRO A 260 -20.90 -28.08 8.24
C PRO A 260 -22.26 -28.77 8.30
N VAL A 261 -22.57 -29.57 7.27
CA VAL A 261 -23.75 -30.45 7.24
C VAL A 261 -23.33 -31.84 7.75
N PRO A 262 -23.71 -32.23 8.98
CA PRO A 262 -23.29 -33.50 9.56
C PRO A 262 -23.75 -34.71 8.74
N GLY A 263 -22.94 -35.76 8.66
CA GLY A 263 -23.27 -37.00 7.95
C GLY A 263 -22.89 -37.00 6.47
N THR A 264 -22.60 -35.84 5.89
CA THR A 264 -22.12 -35.71 4.50
C THR A 264 -20.64 -36.08 4.33
N GLU A 265 -19.89 -36.28 5.42
CA GLU A 265 -18.53 -36.82 5.34
C GLU A 265 -18.55 -38.21 4.72
N GLN A 266 -19.57 -39.01 5.05
CA GLN A 266 -19.64 -40.42 4.70
C GLN A 266 -19.79 -40.65 3.19
N THR A 267 -20.37 -39.68 2.47
CA THR A 267 -20.59 -39.74 1.03
C THR A 267 -19.35 -39.34 0.21
N ARG A 268 -18.27 -38.86 0.84
CA ARG A 268 -17.05 -38.45 0.14
C ARG A 268 -16.00 -39.57 0.09
N PRO A 269 -15.50 -39.96 -1.09
CA PRO A 269 -14.35 -40.84 -1.19
C PRO A 269 -13.08 -40.08 -0.76
N GLY A 270 -12.23 -40.72 0.04
CA GLY A 270 -10.95 -40.14 0.48
C GLY A 270 -10.58 -40.44 1.93
N ARG A 271 -9.31 -40.18 2.26
CA ARG A 271 -8.69 -40.51 3.56
C ARG A 271 -9.03 -39.50 4.68
N ASN A 272 -9.34 -38.25 4.31
CA ASN A 272 -9.74 -37.17 5.23
C ASN A 272 -11.10 -36.60 4.79
N ARG A 273 -12.17 -37.33 5.14
CA ARG A 273 -13.53 -36.94 4.78
C ARG A 273 -13.95 -35.73 5.62
N LYS A 274 -14.18 -34.60 4.95
CA LYS A 274 -14.71 -33.39 5.56
C LYS A 274 -16.19 -33.24 5.20
N PRO A 275 -17.02 -32.69 6.12
CA PRO A 275 -18.41 -32.41 5.80
C PRO A 275 -18.49 -31.45 4.62
N ARG A 276 -19.59 -31.54 3.89
CA ARG A 276 -20.00 -30.45 3.02
C ARG A 276 -20.45 -29.28 3.87
N MET A 277 -20.25 -28.08 3.36
CA MET A 277 -20.63 -26.85 4.03
C MET A 277 -21.88 -26.30 3.36
N ILE A 278 -22.67 -25.52 4.08
CA ILE A 278 -23.76 -24.69 3.54
C ILE A 278 -23.51 -23.23 3.92
N TYR A 279 -24.02 -22.29 3.13
CA TYR A 279 -23.98 -20.88 3.46
C TYR A 279 -25.06 -20.56 4.51
N VAL A 280 -24.72 -19.71 5.47
CA VAL A 280 -25.65 -19.21 6.50
C VAL A 280 -25.50 -17.70 6.64
N ILE A 281 -26.55 -17.02 7.08
CA ILE A 281 -26.47 -15.60 7.42
C ILE A 281 -25.71 -15.47 8.75
N ASN A 282 -24.74 -14.56 8.80
CA ASN A 282 -24.13 -14.15 10.05
C ASN A 282 -24.86 -12.89 10.52
N GLU A 283 -25.71 -13.00 11.52
CA GLU A 283 -26.60 -11.92 12.00
C GLU A 283 -25.82 -10.64 12.36
N GLU A 284 -24.68 -10.76 13.05
CA GLU A 284 -23.85 -9.61 13.44
C GLU A 284 -23.35 -8.86 12.20
N HIS A 285 -22.83 -9.58 11.20
CA HIS A 285 -22.32 -8.97 9.98
C HIS A 285 -23.46 -8.49 9.05
N ALA A 286 -24.61 -9.18 9.06
CA ALA A 286 -25.78 -8.85 8.25
C ALA A 286 -26.40 -7.52 8.68
N GLU A 287 -26.39 -7.20 9.98
CA GLU A 287 -26.82 -5.90 10.50
C GLU A 287 -26.00 -4.76 9.90
N TRP A 288 -24.68 -4.92 9.77
CA TRP A 288 -23.81 -3.94 9.12
C TRP A 288 -24.11 -3.79 7.62
N VAL A 289 -24.42 -4.88 6.92
CA VAL A 289 -24.84 -4.82 5.51
C VAL A 289 -26.11 -3.99 5.39
N ASN A 290 -27.15 -4.30 6.18
CA ASN A 290 -28.39 -3.54 6.21
C ASN A 290 -28.15 -2.06 6.52
N GLN A 291 -27.33 -1.77 7.53
CA GLN A 291 -26.99 -0.40 7.91
C GLN A 291 -26.29 0.37 6.78
N ILE A 292 -25.40 -0.28 6.02
CA ILE A 292 -24.74 0.31 4.84
C ILE A 292 -25.76 0.65 3.76
N PHE A 293 -26.72 -0.24 3.48
CA PHE A 293 -27.79 0.03 2.51
C PHE A 293 -28.72 1.15 2.98
N THR A 294 -29.13 1.17 4.26
CA THR A 294 -29.93 2.26 4.84
C THR A 294 -29.20 3.60 4.76
N TRP A 295 -27.93 3.67 5.15
CA TRP A 295 -27.16 4.91 5.04
C TRP A 295 -27.05 5.39 3.59
N TYR A 296 -26.86 4.48 2.64
CA TYR A 296 -26.68 4.85 1.24
C TYR A 296 -28.00 5.24 0.57
N VAL A 297 -29.04 4.42 0.70
CA VAL A 297 -30.31 4.54 -0.03
C VAL A 297 -31.31 5.45 0.69
N ASP A 298 -31.51 5.24 2.00
CA ASP A 298 -32.55 5.96 2.75
C ASP A 298 -32.04 7.31 3.27
N GLU A 299 -30.81 7.36 3.80
CA GLU A 299 -30.21 8.59 4.33
C GLU A 299 -29.41 9.39 3.29
N GLY A 300 -29.13 8.82 2.11
CA GLY A 300 -28.42 9.49 1.02
C GLY A 300 -26.95 9.82 1.34
N TYR A 301 -26.30 9.06 2.21
CA TYR A 301 -24.89 9.29 2.56
C TYR A 301 -23.99 8.99 1.36
N SER A 302 -22.96 9.83 1.17
CA SER A 302 -21.91 9.50 0.21
C SER A 302 -21.10 8.29 0.71
N ILE A 303 -20.57 7.49 -0.22
CA ILE A 303 -19.72 6.33 0.11
C ILE A 303 -18.54 6.73 1.01
N GLY A 304 -17.94 7.91 0.76
CA GLY A 304 -16.88 8.44 1.61
C GLY A 304 -17.32 8.81 3.03
N ARG A 305 -18.59 9.16 3.25
CA ARG A 305 -19.15 9.32 4.60
C ARG A 305 -19.38 7.96 5.25
N ILE A 306 -19.96 7.00 4.53
CA ILE A 306 -20.18 5.62 5.02
C ILE A 306 -18.86 4.99 5.47
N VAL A 307 -17.80 5.08 4.64
CA VAL A 307 -16.46 4.58 4.99
C VAL A 307 -15.93 5.20 6.29
N ARG A 308 -16.08 6.52 6.45
CA ARG A 308 -15.64 7.21 7.68
C ARG A 308 -16.40 6.72 8.89
N GLU A 309 -17.71 6.52 8.76
CA GLU A 309 -18.55 6.06 9.84
C GLU A 309 -18.23 4.62 10.25
N LEU A 310 -18.06 3.72 9.27
CA LEU A 310 -17.64 2.33 9.51
C LEU A 310 -16.29 2.25 10.22
N ASN A 311 -15.32 3.08 9.80
CA ASN A 311 -14.00 3.14 10.44
C ASN A 311 -14.08 3.74 11.85
N ARG A 312 -14.90 4.76 12.06
CA ARG A 312 -15.12 5.39 13.38
C ARG A 312 -15.74 4.40 14.37
N LEU A 313 -16.72 3.64 13.91
CA LEU A 313 -17.43 2.63 14.70
C LEU A 313 -16.65 1.30 14.82
N ARG A 314 -15.51 1.17 14.11
CA ARG A 314 -14.70 -0.06 14.04
C ARG A 314 -15.52 -1.28 13.62
N ALA A 315 -16.37 -1.11 12.61
CA ALA A 315 -17.20 -2.17 12.08
C ALA A 315 -16.34 -3.38 11.64
N PRO A 316 -16.79 -4.63 11.89
CA PRO A 316 -16.12 -5.84 11.43
C PRO A 316 -16.04 -5.84 9.90
N LYS A 317 -15.15 -6.67 9.33
CA LYS A 317 -14.91 -6.71 7.88
C LYS A 317 -14.98 -8.12 7.35
N ASP A 318 -15.02 -8.22 6.02
CA ASP A 318 -14.83 -9.49 5.33
C ASP A 318 -13.48 -10.12 5.73
N HIS A 319 -13.51 -11.40 6.07
CA HIS A 319 -12.32 -12.19 6.37
C HIS A 319 -11.28 -12.26 5.24
N ARG A 320 -11.68 -11.95 4.00
CA ARG A 320 -10.78 -11.84 2.83
C ARG A 320 -10.07 -10.49 2.76
N SER A 321 -10.47 -9.51 3.56
CA SER A 321 -9.89 -8.17 3.53
C SER A 321 -8.50 -8.19 4.15
N THR A 322 -7.50 -7.76 3.37
CA THR A 322 -6.12 -7.58 3.83
C THR A 322 -5.88 -6.21 4.48
N SER A 323 -6.84 -5.28 4.36
CA SER A 323 -6.74 -3.92 4.88
C SER A 323 -7.33 -3.84 6.28
N ASP A 324 -6.65 -3.13 7.18
CA ASP A 324 -7.14 -2.83 8.53
C ASP A 324 -8.31 -1.83 8.54
N GLU A 325 -8.48 -1.05 7.47
CA GLU A 325 -9.51 -0.01 7.36
C GLU A 325 -10.54 -0.33 6.26
N TRP A 326 -11.79 0.09 6.48
CA TRP A 326 -12.79 0.24 5.44
C TRP A 326 -12.35 1.28 4.41
N HIS A 327 -12.63 1.00 3.15
CA HIS A 327 -12.33 1.89 2.04
C HIS A 327 -13.42 1.79 0.97
N HIS A 328 -13.37 2.72 0.02
CA HIS A 328 -14.42 2.90 -0.99
C HIS A 328 -14.83 1.61 -1.70
N ASN A 329 -13.86 0.81 -2.16
CA ASN A 329 -14.14 -0.40 -2.95
C ASN A 329 -14.81 -1.50 -2.13
N LEU A 330 -14.55 -1.61 -0.83
CA LEU A 330 -15.26 -2.57 0.01
C LEU A 330 -16.74 -2.22 0.13
N VAL A 331 -17.06 -0.95 0.33
CA VAL A 331 -18.45 -0.49 0.42
C VAL A 331 -19.16 -0.62 -0.93
N VAL A 332 -18.51 -0.25 -2.04
CA VAL A 332 -19.05 -0.48 -3.39
C VAL A 332 -19.30 -1.97 -3.63
N GLY A 333 -18.33 -2.82 -3.29
CA GLY A 333 -18.47 -4.26 -3.44
C GLY A 333 -19.60 -4.86 -2.61
N ILE A 334 -19.95 -4.25 -1.46
CA ILE A 334 -21.15 -4.64 -0.72
C ILE A 334 -22.41 -4.17 -1.44
N LEU A 335 -22.47 -2.90 -1.80
CA LEU A 335 -23.64 -2.32 -2.46
C LEU A 335 -23.94 -2.97 -3.82
N SER A 336 -22.94 -3.53 -4.52
CA SER A 336 -23.07 -4.17 -5.84
C SER A 336 -23.23 -5.69 -5.82
N ASN A 337 -23.16 -6.34 -4.67
CA ASN A 337 -23.17 -7.80 -4.61
C ASN A 337 -24.59 -8.36 -4.55
N GLU A 338 -25.00 -9.05 -5.62
CA GLU A 338 -26.34 -9.62 -5.79
C GLU A 338 -26.66 -10.75 -4.80
N LYS A 339 -25.64 -11.30 -4.10
CA LYS A 339 -25.85 -12.29 -3.05
C LYS A 339 -26.78 -11.80 -1.94
N TYR A 340 -26.77 -10.49 -1.67
CA TYR A 340 -27.62 -9.88 -0.63
C TYR A 340 -29.10 -9.91 -0.94
N ILE A 341 -29.50 -10.05 -2.21
CA ILE A 341 -30.90 -10.25 -2.63
C ILE A 341 -31.24 -11.74 -2.85
N GLY A 342 -30.33 -12.65 -2.47
CA GLY A 342 -30.52 -14.09 -2.65
C GLY A 342 -30.09 -14.62 -4.03
N LEU A 343 -29.43 -13.82 -4.88
CA LEU A 343 -28.88 -14.30 -6.16
C LEU A 343 -27.40 -14.68 -5.99
N TRP A 344 -27.07 -15.95 -6.17
CA TRP A 344 -25.73 -16.49 -5.92
C TRP A 344 -25.08 -16.94 -7.22
N PRO A 345 -24.42 -16.03 -7.97
CA PRO A 345 -23.62 -16.42 -9.12
C PRO A 345 -22.40 -17.22 -8.68
N TRP A 346 -22.01 -18.20 -9.50
CA TRP A 346 -20.80 -18.98 -9.33
C TRP A 346 -20.07 -19.14 -10.65
N GLY A 347 -18.74 -19.16 -10.61
CA GLY A 347 -17.93 -19.39 -11.80
C GLY A 347 -17.84 -18.19 -12.74
N GLU A 348 -18.05 -16.96 -12.26
CA GLU A 348 -17.97 -15.74 -13.08
C GLU A 348 -16.60 -15.55 -13.76
N ASN A 349 -15.53 -16.04 -13.13
CA ASN A 349 -14.18 -15.97 -13.67
C ASN A 349 -13.57 -17.36 -13.86
N GLN A 350 -12.75 -17.50 -14.88
CA GLN A 350 -11.90 -18.66 -15.11
C GLN A 350 -10.43 -18.28 -15.08
N ASN A 351 -9.62 -19.18 -14.52
CA ASN A 351 -8.18 -19.04 -14.51
C ASN A 351 -7.63 -19.57 -15.84
N GLU A 352 -7.17 -18.69 -16.70
CA GLU A 352 -6.40 -19.04 -17.88
C GLU A 352 -4.90 -18.94 -17.57
N ARG A 353 -4.13 -19.92 -18.04
CA ARG A 353 -2.69 -19.93 -17.85
C ARG A 353 -2.01 -19.79 -19.19
N ASP A 354 -1.11 -18.82 -19.27
CA ASP A 354 -0.19 -18.68 -20.39
C ASP A 354 0.81 -19.86 -20.40
N PRO A 355 0.84 -20.69 -21.45
CA PRO A 355 1.74 -21.86 -21.52
C PRO A 355 3.22 -21.51 -21.57
N GLU A 356 3.59 -20.33 -22.08
CA GLU A 356 4.99 -19.93 -22.28
C GLU A 356 5.54 -19.19 -21.06
N THR A 357 4.78 -18.21 -20.56
CA THR A 357 5.21 -17.40 -19.40
C THR A 357 4.85 -18.06 -18.07
N GLY A 358 3.86 -18.95 -18.10
CA GLY A 358 3.34 -19.62 -16.93
C GLY A 358 2.48 -18.75 -16.02
N ILE A 359 2.23 -17.49 -16.41
CA ILE A 359 1.40 -16.52 -15.69
C ILE A 359 -0.05 -16.96 -15.77
N ILE A 360 -0.75 -16.89 -14.62
CA ILE A 360 -2.18 -17.18 -14.55
C ILE A 360 -2.92 -15.84 -14.57
N ARG A 361 -3.87 -15.72 -15.49
CA ARG A 361 -4.79 -14.59 -15.61
C ARG A 361 -6.20 -15.06 -15.27
N GLN A 362 -6.99 -14.14 -14.73
CA GLN A 362 -8.41 -14.35 -14.55
C GLN A 362 -9.13 -13.64 -15.67
N GLU A 363 -9.93 -14.40 -16.41
CA GLU A 363 -10.81 -13.90 -17.44
C GLU A 363 -12.25 -14.12 -17.03
N SER A 364 -13.09 -13.12 -17.27
CA SER A 364 -14.53 -13.23 -17.02
C SER A 364 -15.17 -14.13 -18.07
N ARG A 365 -16.07 -15.00 -17.64
CA ARG A 365 -16.89 -15.81 -18.53
C ARG A 365 -18.02 -14.99 -19.13
N LEU A 366 -18.61 -15.50 -20.21
CA LEU A 366 -19.81 -14.92 -20.81
C LEU A 366 -20.99 -15.05 -19.84
N ASP A 367 -21.89 -14.07 -19.84
CA ASP A 367 -23.04 -14.03 -18.92
C ASP A 367 -23.92 -15.29 -19.05
N GLU A 368 -24.14 -15.79 -20.27
CA GLU A 368 -24.91 -17.01 -20.55
C GLU A 368 -24.31 -18.27 -19.88
N GLU A 369 -22.98 -18.33 -19.73
CA GLU A 369 -22.31 -19.42 -19.02
C GLU A 369 -22.45 -19.27 -17.50
N CYS A 370 -22.45 -18.04 -17.00
CA CYS A 370 -22.63 -17.72 -15.58
C CYS A 370 -24.06 -18.02 -15.12
N GLU A 371 -25.07 -17.69 -15.93
CA GLU A 371 -26.49 -17.95 -15.65
C GLU A 371 -26.76 -19.43 -15.34
N LYS A 372 -26.06 -20.34 -16.03
CA LYS A 372 -26.16 -21.79 -15.79
C LYS A 372 -25.90 -22.15 -14.32
N TRP A 373 -25.01 -21.42 -13.65
CA TRP A 373 -24.57 -21.69 -12.29
C TRP A 373 -25.13 -20.71 -11.24
N THR A 374 -25.82 -19.66 -11.65
CA THR A 374 -26.51 -18.75 -10.72
C THR A 374 -27.63 -19.47 -10.01
N ARG A 375 -27.67 -19.40 -8.67
CA ARG A 375 -28.71 -20.01 -7.82
C ARG A 375 -29.54 -18.94 -7.13
N GLU A 376 -30.85 -19.16 -7.07
CA GLU A 376 -31.76 -18.34 -6.27
C GLU A 376 -31.92 -18.97 -4.87
N LEU A 377 -31.50 -18.25 -3.84
CA LEU A 377 -31.53 -18.67 -2.43
C LEU A 377 -32.25 -17.61 -1.59
N PRO A 378 -33.60 -17.53 -1.62
CA PRO A 378 -34.36 -16.49 -0.92
C PRO A 378 -34.16 -16.47 0.60
N HIS A 379 -33.88 -17.63 1.20
CA HIS A 379 -33.61 -17.75 2.64
C HIS A 379 -32.26 -17.14 3.07
N LEU A 380 -31.39 -16.76 2.12
CA LEU A 380 -30.13 -16.05 2.35
C LEU A 380 -30.23 -14.56 1.98
N CYS A 381 -31.43 -14.06 1.72
CA CYS A 381 -31.65 -12.64 1.42
C CYS A 381 -31.44 -11.80 2.69
N ILE A 382 -30.56 -10.80 2.61
CA ILE A 382 -30.32 -9.83 3.70
C ILE A 382 -31.06 -8.52 3.40
N VAL A 383 -31.14 -8.12 2.12
CA VAL A 383 -31.67 -6.83 1.66
C VAL A 383 -32.76 -7.08 0.62
N ASP A 384 -33.86 -6.32 0.66
CA ASP A 384 -34.91 -6.46 -0.34
C ASP A 384 -34.45 -6.00 -1.74
N THR A 385 -35.01 -6.63 -2.77
CA THR A 385 -34.65 -6.37 -4.17
C THR A 385 -34.84 -4.90 -4.57
N ARG A 386 -35.84 -4.21 -4.02
CA ARG A 386 -36.11 -2.80 -4.36
C ARG A 386 -35.03 -1.88 -3.80
N THR A 387 -34.59 -2.10 -2.56
CA THR A 387 -33.49 -1.35 -1.94
C THR A 387 -32.18 -1.57 -2.69
N PHE A 388 -31.89 -2.81 -3.08
CA PHE A 388 -30.71 -3.13 -3.89
C PHE A 388 -30.73 -2.45 -5.26
N GLN A 389 -31.85 -2.49 -5.98
CA GLN A 389 -32.01 -1.82 -7.28
C GLN A 389 -31.80 -0.31 -7.17
N LYS A 390 -32.38 0.33 -6.15
CA LYS A 390 -32.12 1.76 -5.88
C LYS A 390 -30.63 2.03 -5.64
N ALA A 391 -29.94 1.17 -4.90
CA ALA A 391 -28.51 1.31 -4.69
C ALA A 391 -27.73 1.22 -6.02
N GLN A 392 -28.09 0.29 -6.92
CA GLN A 392 -27.50 0.21 -8.26
C GLN A 392 -27.76 1.47 -9.08
N GLU A 393 -28.99 1.97 -9.10
CA GLU A 393 -29.35 3.22 -9.78
C GLU A 393 -28.49 4.40 -9.28
N MET A 394 -28.32 4.53 -7.97
CA MET A 394 -27.49 5.57 -7.35
C MET A 394 -26.00 5.40 -7.67
N LEU A 395 -25.48 4.16 -7.69
CA LEU A 395 -24.10 3.87 -8.09
C LEU A 395 -23.85 4.19 -9.58
N ASN A 396 -24.79 3.84 -10.45
CA ASN A 396 -24.73 4.12 -11.88
C ASN A 396 -24.80 5.62 -12.15
N ALA A 397 -25.75 6.33 -11.53
CA ALA A 397 -25.84 7.78 -11.62
C ALA A 397 -24.56 8.49 -11.13
N ASN A 398 -23.95 7.99 -10.05
CA ASN A 398 -22.65 8.47 -9.59
C ASN A 398 -21.55 8.20 -10.62
N THR A 399 -21.52 7.02 -11.23
CA THR A 399 -20.53 6.67 -12.26
C THR A 399 -20.67 7.57 -13.49
N GLU A 400 -21.88 7.73 -14.02
CA GLU A 400 -22.19 8.61 -15.16
C GLU A 400 -21.81 10.07 -14.90
N LYS A 401 -22.09 10.58 -13.69
CA LYS A 401 -21.74 11.94 -13.28
C LYS A 401 -20.23 12.19 -13.40
N TRP A 402 -19.41 11.19 -13.05
CA TRP A 402 -17.96 11.28 -13.09
C TRP A 402 -17.34 10.82 -14.41
N GLU A 403 -18.11 10.18 -15.29
CA GLU A 403 -17.65 9.68 -16.60
C GLU A 403 -17.10 10.81 -17.47
N LYS A 404 -17.74 11.99 -17.44
CA LYS A 404 -17.29 13.21 -18.13
C LYS A 404 -15.93 13.72 -17.64
N HIS A 405 -15.52 13.28 -16.45
CA HIS A 405 -14.22 13.60 -15.86
C HIS A 405 -13.21 12.46 -16.03
N ARG A 406 -13.57 11.34 -16.67
CA ARG A 406 -12.63 10.28 -17.02
C ARG A 406 -11.98 10.54 -18.36
N ARG A 407 -10.83 9.93 -18.56
CA ARG A 407 -10.07 9.90 -19.82
C ARG A 407 -10.45 8.66 -20.61
N ASP A 408 -10.03 8.61 -21.86
CA ASP A 408 -10.21 7.47 -22.77
C ASP A 408 -9.67 6.14 -22.20
N ASN A 409 -8.73 6.19 -21.25
CA ASN A 409 -8.22 5.00 -20.53
C ASN A 409 -9.04 4.62 -19.28
N GLY A 410 -10.24 5.18 -19.09
CA GLY A 410 -11.14 4.92 -17.97
C GLY A 410 -10.74 5.56 -16.63
N ARG A 411 -9.62 6.29 -16.57
CA ARG A 411 -9.14 6.94 -15.32
C ARG A 411 -9.64 8.37 -15.19
N LEU A 412 -9.94 8.81 -13.97
CA LEU A 412 -10.33 10.21 -13.68
C LEU A 412 -9.20 11.18 -14.05
N ASN A 413 -9.57 12.35 -14.57
CA ASN A 413 -8.68 13.45 -14.89
C ASN A 413 -7.88 13.88 -13.64
N GLY A 414 -6.54 13.89 -13.76
CA GLY A 414 -5.62 14.20 -12.66
C GLY A 414 -4.91 13.00 -12.03
N SER A 415 -5.14 11.78 -12.52
CA SER A 415 -4.53 10.55 -11.98
C SER A 415 -3.33 10.00 -12.78
N SER A 416 -2.91 10.61 -13.90
CA SER A 416 -1.65 10.21 -14.57
C SER A 416 -0.45 10.98 -14.03
N ALA A 417 0.72 10.34 -14.10
CA ALA A 417 2.02 10.96 -13.81
C ALA A 417 2.31 12.17 -14.74
N GLU A 418 1.77 12.17 -15.95
CA GLU A 418 1.97 13.25 -16.94
C GLU A 418 1.18 14.53 -16.62
N THR A 419 -0.03 14.41 -16.05
CA THR A 419 -0.83 15.59 -15.61
C THR A 419 -0.51 16.00 -14.17
N ASN A 420 0.00 15.06 -13.37
CA ASN A 420 0.79 15.37 -12.16
C ASN A 420 2.24 15.75 -12.52
N GLY A 421 2.47 16.29 -13.73
CA GLY A 421 3.79 16.65 -14.25
C GLY A 421 4.60 17.28 -13.15
N ARG A 422 5.68 16.58 -12.73
CA ARG A 422 6.52 16.88 -11.56
C ARG A 422 5.78 17.78 -10.59
N ARG A 423 4.77 17.29 -9.85
CA ARG A 423 4.12 18.06 -8.78
C ARG A 423 5.23 18.85 -8.09
N ARG A 424 5.22 20.18 -8.20
CA ARG A 424 6.23 21.01 -7.54
C ARG A 424 6.21 20.53 -6.09
N VAL A 425 7.30 19.88 -5.68
CA VAL A 425 7.38 19.31 -4.34
C VAL A 425 7.22 20.51 -3.42
N LYS A 426 6.07 20.60 -2.74
CA LYS A 426 5.80 21.67 -1.80
C LYS A 426 6.80 21.55 -0.65
N LEU A 427 7.13 22.68 -0.03
CA LEU A 427 8.16 22.75 1.00
C LEU A 427 7.92 21.73 2.13
N LEU A 428 6.66 21.54 2.55
CA LEU A 428 6.31 20.63 3.65
C LEU A 428 5.87 19.22 3.21
N HIS A 429 6.05 18.86 1.93
CA HIS A 429 5.61 17.56 1.44
C HIS A 429 6.33 16.41 2.16
N GLY A 430 5.56 15.49 2.75
CA GLY A 430 6.08 14.33 3.48
C GLY A 430 6.66 14.62 4.86
N LEU A 431 6.69 15.88 5.31
CA LEU A 431 7.27 16.25 6.61
C LEU A 431 6.24 16.30 7.74
N LEU A 432 4.95 16.48 7.44
CA LEU A 432 3.91 16.70 8.45
C LEU A 432 3.27 15.39 8.93
N LYS A 433 3.27 15.14 10.24
CA LYS A 433 2.71 13.94 10.88
C LYS A 433 1.75 14.28 12.00
N CYS A 434 0.76 13.42 12.21
CA CYS A 434 -0.17 13.56 13.32
C CYS A 434 0.38 12.94 14.61
N ALA A 435 0.43 13.73 15.69
CA ALA A 435 0.83 13.27 17.02
C ALA A 435 -0.06 12.11 17.53
N LYS A 436 -1.36 12.14 17.22
CA LYS A 436 -2.35 11.16 17.73
C LYS A 436 -2.30 9.80 17.04
N CYS A 437 -2.18 9.76 15.71
CA CYS A 437 -2.33 8.52 14.92
C CYS A 437 -1.12 8.18 14.04
N GLY A 438 -0.07 9.00 14.02
CA GLY A 438 1.11 8.81 13.17
C GLY A 438 0.87 8.98 11.66
N SER A 439 -0.38 9.18 11.24
CA SER A 439 -0.71 9.38 9.83
C SER A 439 -0.15 10.71 9.30
N PRO A 440 0.24 10.77 8.02
CA PRO A 440 0.68 12.00 7.40
C PRO A 440 -0.47 12.99 7.27
N PHE A 441 -0.14 14.27 7.37
CA PHE A 441 -1.01 15.35 6.90
C PHE A 441 -0.81 15.54 5.39
N TYR A 442 -1.90 15.75 4.67
CA TYR A 442 -1.87 15.93 3.22
C TYR A 442 -2.76 17.09 2.81
N ASN A 443 -2.41 17.70 1.68
CA ASN A 443 -3.14 18.82 1.13
C ASN A 443 -4.36 18.33 0.35
N THR A 444 -5.55 18.81 0.71
CA THR A 444 -6.81 18.61 -0.01
C THR A 444 -7.25 19.84 -0.79
N GLY A 445 -6.35 20.36 -1.63
CA GLY A 445 -6.57 21.56 -2.43
C GLY A 445 -6.20 22.83 -1.67
N ARG A 446 -7.06 23.29 -0.75
CA ARG A 446 -6.89 24.56 -0.01
C ARG A 446 -6.46 24.40 1.45
N ARG A 447 -6.54 23.19 2.00
CA ARG A 447 -6.28 22.92 3.43
C ARG A 447 -5.51 21.63 3.60
N THR A 448 -4.72 21.59 4.65
CA THR A 448 -3.91 20.47 5.10
C THR A 448 -4.61 19.83 6.29
N GLN A 449 -4.83 18.51 6.22
CA GLN A 449 -5.57 17.76 7.24
C GLN A 449 -4.99 16.36 7.46
N CYS A 450 -5.28 15.76 8.61
CA CYS A 450 -4.82 14.42 8.96
C CYS A 450 -5.46 13.34 8.06
N ARG A 451 -4.65 12.43 7.50
CA ARG A 451 -5.15 11.31 6.66
C ARG A 451 -6.05 10.36 7.42
N GLY A 452 -5.70 10.02 8.66
CA GLY A 452 -6.53 9.19 9.53
C GLY A 452 -7.90 9.82 9.76
N ALA A 453 -7.95 11.13 10.01
CA ALA A 453 -9.22 11.81 10.27
C ALA A 453 -10.14 11.85 9.05
N ARG A 454 -9.60 12.06 7.83
CA ARG A 454 -10.40 11.91 6.61
C ARG A 454 -10.89 10.49 6.39
N ARG A 455 -10.20 9.48 6.89
CA ARG A 455 -10.63 8.08 6.84
C ARG A 455 -11.55 7.69 7.97
N GLY A 456 -11.73 8.53 8.99
CA GLY A 456 -12.53 8.23 10.18
C GLY A 456 -11.77 7.44 11.25
N THR A 457 -10.46 7.28 11.13
CA THR A 457 -9.61 6.54 12.10
C THR A 457 -8.87 7.43 13.09
N CYS A 458 -9.05 8.76 13.02
CA CYS A 458 -8.46 9.72 13.95
C CYS A 458 -9.43 10.88 14.21
N ASP A 459 -9.42 11.42 15.42
CA ASP A 459 -10.32 12.51 15.82
C ASP A 459 -9.75 13.92 15.53
N VAL A 460 -8.50 14.01 15.05
CA VAL A 460 -7.85 15.30 14.71
C VAL A 460 -8.46 15.84 13.41
N VAL A 461 -9.54 16.60 13.55
CA VAL A 461 -10.31 17.18 12.44
C VAL A 461 -9.84 18.57 12.06
N THR A 462 -9.00 19.20 12.89
CA THR A 462 -8.45 20.52 12.60
C THR A 462 -7.62 20.50 11.33
N SER A 463 -7.86 21.51 10.50
CA SER A 463 -7.17 21.69 9.22
C SER A 463 -6.65 23.11 9.11
N VAL A 464 -5.51 23.29 8.45
CA VAL A 464 -4.84 24.60 8.27
C VAL A 464 -4.38 24.72 6.82
N PRO A 465 -4.50 25.87 6.14
CA PRO A 465 -3.94 26.06 4.80
C PRO A 465 -2.44 25.76 4.77
N MET A 466 -1.95 25.18 3.66
CA MET A 466 -0.55 24.80 3.54
C MET A 466 0.36 26.03 3.58
N GLU A 467 -0.09 27.12 2.99
CA GLU A 467 0.63 28.36 2.84
C GLU A 467 0.88 29.03 4.20
N VAL A 468 -0.06 28.87 5.15
CA VAL A 468 0.09 29.37 6.53
C VAL A 468 1.11 28.53 7.30
N LEU A 469 1.07 27.20 7.15
CA LEU A 469 2.06 26.32 7.76
C LEU A 469 3.47 26.64 7.25
N GLU A 470 3.63 26.77 5.93
CA GLU A 470 4.91 27.10 5.29
C GLU A 470 5.45 28.44 5.78
N ALA A 471 4.65 29.50 5.73
CA ALA A 471 5.07 30.83 6.16
C ALA A 471 5.52 30.86 7.64
N MET A 472 4.69 30.34 8.55
CA MET A 472 4.99 30.38 9.99
C MET A 472 6.21 29.52 10.37
N ILE A 473 6.41 28.37 9.70
CA ILE A 473 7.60 27.53 9.93
C ILE A 473 8.86 28.23 9.44
N VAL A 474 8.84 28.79 8.22
CA VAL A 474 10.00 29.47 7.64
C VAL A 474 10.36 30.73 8.43
N GLU A 475 9.36 31.52 8.85
CA GLU A 475 9.54 32.68 9.71
C GLU A 475 10.20 32.31 11.05
N LYS A 476 9.67 31.27 11.74
CA LYS A 476 10.24 30.82 13.01
C LYS A 476 11.67 30.30 12.88
N ILE A 477 11.98 29.59 11.79
CA ILE A 477 13.34 29.15 11.51
C ILE A 477 14.25 30.37 11.28
N GLY A 478 13.79 31.37 10.53
CA GLY A 478 14.51 32.62 10.31
C GLY A 478 14.80 33.41 11.59
N GLU A 479 13.83 33.50 12.50
CA GLU A 479 14.01 34.13 13.82
C GLU A 479 15.12 33.46 14.63
N ILE A 480 15.20 32.12 14.58
CA ILE A 480 16.21 31.36 15.33
C ILE A 480 17.58 31.51 14.69
N ILE A 481 17.66 31.40 13.35
CA ILE A 481 18.91 31.56 12.59
C ILE A 481 19.53 32.94 12.83
N ASN A 482 18.69 34.00 12.84
CA ASN A 482 19.17 35.37 12.92
C ASN A 482 19.26 35.93 14.36
N GLY A 483 18.50 35.38 15.30
CA GLY A 483 18.30 35.96 16.63
C GLY A 483 18.84 35.16 17.81
N ASP A 484 19.17 33.87 17.63
CA ASP A 484 19.66 33.01 18.71
C ASP A 484 21.15 32.71 18.60
N GLU A 485 21.96 33.60 19.18
CA GLU A 485 23.42 33.45 19.24
C GLU A 485 23.86 32.20 20.02
N LEU A 486 23.10 31.75 21.03
CA LEU A 486 23.44 30.55 21.78
C LEU A 486 23.31 29.29 20.93
N TRP A 487 22.22 29.19 20.16
CA TRP A 487 22.05 28.09 19.20
C TRP A 487 23.09 28.15 18.07
N PHE A 488 23.41 29.36 17.60
CA PHE A 488 24.43 29.58 16.58
C PHE A 488 25.82 29.10 17.04
N ASP A 489 26.28 29.56 18.21
CA ASP A 489 27.57 29.18 18.80
C ASP A 489 27.65 27.68 19.05
N TYR A 490 26.56 27.10 19.54
CA TYR A 490 26.46 25.65 19.72
C TYR A 490 26.61 24.91 18.38
N THR A 491 25.89 25.34 17.34
CA THR A 491 25.94 24.75 16.00
C THR A 491 27.34 24.85 15.39
N LEU A 492 28.01 25.99 15.57
CA LEU A 492 29.38 26.19 15.12
C LEU A 492 30.36 25.23 15.81
N ASN A 493 30.28 25.13 17.15
CA ASN A 493 31.15 24.24 17.92
C ASN A 493 30.95 22.77 17.53
N GLU A 494 29.71 22.34 17.32
CA GLU A 494 29.39 20.98 16.89
C GLU A 494 29.90 20.68 15.47
N LEU A 495 29.80 21.66 14.56
CA LEU A 495 30.33 21.55 13.20
C LEU A 495 31.87 21.45 13.20
N ILE A 496 32.55 22.26 14.02
CA ILE A 496 34.00 22.18 14.22
C ILE A 496 34.39 20.82 14.81
N ARG A 497 33.63 20.31 15.80
CA ARG A 497 33.86 18.98 16.38
C ARG A 497 33.75 17.88 15.33
N CYS A 498 32.70 17.91 14.50
CA CYS A 498 32.50 16.96 13.41
C CYS A 498 33.62 17.03 12.37
N TYR A 499 34.08 18.24 12.04
CA TYR A 499 35.21 18.47 11.14
C TYR A 499 36.51 17.86 11.71
N GLN A 500 36.83 18.12 12.99
CA GLN A 500 38.01 17.55 13.66
C GLN A 500 37.95 16.02 13.76
N GLU A 501 36.77 15.46 14.04
CA GLU A 501 36.57 14.02 14.07
C GLU A 501 36.80 13.40 12.68
N TYR A 502 36.29 14.03 11.62
CA TYR A 502 36.54 13.63 10.24
C TYR A 502 38.04 13.71 9.90
N GLU A 503 38.69 14.82 10.23
CA GLU A 503 40.12 15.07 9.99
C GLU A 503 41.02 14.06 10.73
N SER A 504 40.62 13.61 11.92
CA SER A 504 41.37 12.59 12.67
C SER A 504 41.15 11.16 12.14
N ARG A 505 39.91 10.81 11.78
CA ARG A 505 39.50 9.43 11.43
C ARG A 505 39.86 9.05 10.01
N VAL A 506 39.61 9.93 9.04
CA VAL A 506 39.71 9.59 7.62
C VAL A 506 41.15 9.35 7.16
N PRO A 507 42.16 10.15 7.56
CA PRO A 507 43.56 9.85 7.24
C PRO A 507 44.05 8.53 7.85
N ALA A 508 43.60 8.17 9.04
CA ALA A 508 43.93 6.89 9.66
C ALA A 508 43.26 5.71 8.92
N ALA A 509 42.00 5.87 8.49
CA ALA A 509 41.28 4.88 7.70
C ALA A 509 41.93 4.66 6.32
N ILE A 510 42.31 5.75 5.62
CA ILE A 510 43.04 5.69 4.34
C ILE A 510 44.35 4.90 4.53
N ARG A 511 45.18 5.26 5.51
CA ARG A 511 46.43 4.54 5.82
C ARG A 511 46.19 3.07 6.18
N GLY A 512 45.09 2.78 6.86
CA GLY A 512 44.67 1.42 7.20
C GLY A 512 44.36 0.58 5.95
N ILE A 513 43.52 1.11 5.07
CA ILE A 513 43.14 0.45 3.81
C ILE A 513 44.36 0.30 2.89
N GLU A 514 45.21 1.33 2.76
CA GLU A 514 46.47 1.25 1.99
C GLU A 514 47.38 0.12 2.48
N ARG A 515 47.52 -0.05 3.81
CA ARG A 515 48.30 -1.13 4.41
C ARG A 515 47.69 -2.50 4.10
N VAL A 516 46.38 -2.66 4.22
CA VAL A 516 45.69 -3.93 3.91
C VAL A 516 45.82 -4.24 2.42
N LEU A 517 45.63 -3.24 1.55
CA LEU A 517 45.80 -3.36 0.11
C LEU A 517 47.21 -3.82 -0.25
N GLN A 518 48.24 -3.26 0.39
CA GLN A 518 49.63 -3.69 0.21
C GLN A 518 49.82 -5.16 0.62
N GLN A 519 49.25 -5.60 1.74
CA GLN A 519 49.34 -7.00 2.18
C GLN A 519 48.62 -7.97 1.22
N VAL A 520 47.45 -7.59 0.70
CA VAL A 520 46.70 -8.40 -0.26
C VAL A 520 47.47 -8.48 -1.59
N SER A 521 48.02 -7.37 -2.08
CA SER A 521 48.86 -7.34 -3.28
C SER A 521 50.09 -8.24 -3.14
N GLN A 522 50.80 -8.20 -2.01
CA GLN A 522 51.93 -9.11 -1.75
C GLN A 522 51.50 -10.59 -1.70
N LYS A 523 50.30 -10.89 -1.20
CA LYS A 523 49.77 -12.27 -1.20
C LYS A 523 49.42 -12.73 -2.62
N ILE A 524 48.93 -11.82 -3.47
CA ILE A 524 48.66 -12.10 -4.89
C ILE A 524 49.97 -12.40 -5.62
N GLU A 525 51.01 -11.58 -5.43
CA GLU A 525 52.34 -11.80 -6.01
C GLU A 525 52.89 -13.19 -5.64
N ARG A 526 52.85 -13.57 -4.35
CA ARG A 526 53.28 -14.91 -3.92
C ARG A 526 52.48 -16.06 -4.53
N LEU A 527 51.21 -15.86 -4.84
CA LEU A 527 50.40 -16.88 -5.51
C LEU A 527 50.77 -16.96 -7.00
N LEU A 528 51.05 -15.83 -7.64
CA LEU A 528 51.54 -15.77 -9.02
C LEU A 528 52.92 -16.44 -9.15
N ASP A 529 53.86 -16.17 -8.24
CA ASP A 529 55.18 -16.80 -8.21
C ASP A 529 55.10 -18.33 -8.16
N ARG A 530 54.13 -18.88 -7.42
CA ARG A 530 53.90 -20.34 -7.36
C ARG A 530 53.36 -20.90 -8.66
N ILE A 531 52.47 -20.17 -9.34
CA ILE A 531 51.95 -20.55 -10.65
C ILE A 531 53.08 -20.54 -11.68
N GLU A 532 53.93 -19.52 -11.66
CA GLU A 532 55.10 -19.40 -12.54
C GLU A 532 56.12 -20.53 -12.31
N ALA A 533 56.28 -20.97 -11.06
CA ALA A 533 57.08 -22.14 -10.70
C ALA A 533 56.45 -23.50 -11.10
N GLY A 534 55.28 -23.50 -11.75
CA GLY A 534 54.61 -24.69 -12.30
C GLY A 534 53.55 -25.34 -11.40
N ASP A 535 53.20 -24.72 -10.27
CA ASP A 535 52.16 -25.23 -9.35
C ASP A 535 50.77 -24.68 -9.74
N ILE A 536 50.07 -25.41 -10.63
CA ILE A 536 48.77 -25.00 -11.19
C ILE A 536 47.62 -25.78 -10.53
N SER A 537 47.51 -25.68 -9.21
CA SER A 537 46.40 -26.28 -8.45
C SER A 537 45.10 -25.47 -8.57
N HIS A 538 43.94 -26.13 -8.64
CA HIS A 538 42.63 -25.48 -8.61
C HIS A 538 42.44 -24.59 -7.37
N ASP A 539 42.96 -25.01 -6.21
CA ASP A 539 42.90 -24.23 -4.97
C ASP A 539 43.70 -22.91 -5.05
N ILE A 540 44.80 -22.88 -5.84
CA ILE A 540 45.59 -21.66 -6.05
C ILE A 540 44.79 -20.66 -6.90
N ASN A 541 44.16 -21.12 -7.98
CA ASN A 541 43.32 -20.26 -8.83
C ASN A 541 42.12 -19.68 -8.08
N VAL A 542 41.43 -20.48 -7.27
CA VAL A 542 40.30 -20.01 -6.43
C VAL A 542 40.78 -18.97 -5.41
N ARG A 543 41.93 -19.20 -4.76
CA ARG A 543 42.50 -18.23 -3.81
C ARG A 543 42.95 -16.94 -4.49
N LEU A 544 43.53 -17.03 -5.69
CA LEU A 544 43.95 -15.87 -6.48
C LEU A 544 42.74 -15.02 -6.89
N GLN A 545 41.66 -15.65 -7.38
CA GLN A 545 40.42 -14.95 -7.72
C GLN A 545 39.85 -14.21 -6.50
N ARG A 546 39.70 -14.90 -5.36
CA ARG A 546 39.19 -14.28 -4.11
C ARG A 546 40.04 -13.09 -3.66
N ARG A 547 41.37 -13.17 -3.79
CA ARG A 547 42.27 -12.06 -3.41
C ARG A 547 42.22 -10.90 -4.39
N ASN A 548 42.01 -11.16 -5.68
CA ASN A 548 41.78 -10.12 -6.68
C ASN A 548 40.47 -9.38 -6.41
N GLU A 549 39.39 -10.09 -6.10
CA GLU A 549 38.10 -9.50 -5.69
C GLU A 549 38.26 -8.65 -4.42
N GLU A 550 38.96 -9.16 -3.40
CA GLU A 550 39.29 -8.40 -2.18
C GLU A 550 40.11 -7.13 -2.50
N ARG A 551 41.09 -7.20 -3.40
CA ARG A 551 41.87 -6.03 -3.83
C ARG A 551 40.99 -4.99 -4.52
N GLU A 552 40.10 -5.41 -5.41
CA GLU A 552 39.20 -4.53 -6.15
C GLU A 552 38.25 -3.79 -5.20
N THR A 553 37.62 -4.51 -4.27
CA THR A 553 36.77 -3.88 -3.23
C THR A 553 37.52 -2.88 -2.36
N LEU A 554 38.76 -3.19 -1.95
CA LEU A 554 39.60 -2.27 -1.18
C LEU A 554 40.01 -1.03 -2.00
N GLN A 555 40.26 -1.19 -3.31
CA GLN A 555 40.56 -0.07 -4.22
C GLN A 555 39.35 0.85 -4.39
N GLU A 556 38.14 0.30 -4.52
CA GLU A 556 36.90 1.09 -4.59
C GLU A 556 36.66 1.87 -3.30
N GLN A 557 36.84 1.22 -2.14
CA GLN A 557 36.74 1.87 -0.83
C GLN A 557 37.77 3.01 -0.69
N LEU A 558 39.03 2.76 -1.05
CA LEU A 558 40.08 3.78 -1.04
C LEU A 558 39.73 4.96 -1.95
N ALA A 559 39.30 4.68 -3.18
CA ALA A 559 38.89 5.70 -4.14
C ALA A 559 37.66 6.49 -3.67
N SER A 560 36.74 5.88 -2.92
CA SER A 560 35.59 6.60 -2.32
C SER A 560 36.04 7.59 -1.23
N LEU A 561 36.93 7.16 -0.32
CA LEU A 561 37.46 8.01 0.75
C LEU A 561 38.38 9.12 0.19
N GLN A 562 39.18 8.81 -0.82
CA GLN A 562 40.04 9.79 -1.48
C GLN A 562 39.23 10.83 -2.26
N ARG A 563 38.18 10.42 -3.00
CA ARG A 563 37.25 11.37 -3.65
C ARG A 563 36.62 12.33 -2.64
N GLY A 564 36.27 11.85 -1.44
CA GLY A 564 35.78 12.69 -0.35
C GLY A 564 36.82 13.65 0.25
N ARG A 565 38.12 13.40 0.03
CA ARG A 565 39.24 14.22 0.53
C ARG A 565 39.71 15.29 -0.46
N VAL A 566 39.48 15.11 -1.77
CA VAL A 566 40.00 16.01 -2.83
C VAL A 566 39.40 17.43 -2.77
N GLN A 567 38.36 17.67 -1.97
CA GLN A 567 38.01 19.02 -1.56
C GLN A 567 38.80 19.39 -0.29
N ASP A 568 39.89 20.15 -0.43
CA ASP A 568 40.53 20.86 0.68
C ASP A 568 39.49 21.82 1.28
N ARG A 569 38.71 21.33 2.26
CA ARG A 569 37.74 22.14 2.99
C ARG A 569 38.48 22.78 4.15
N GLU A 570 38.61 24.10 4.11
CA GLU A 570 39.02 24.90 5.26
C GLU A 570 38.07 24.61 6.44
N ALA A 571 38.59 24.71 7.66
CA ALA A 571 37.78 24.51 8.85
C ALA A 571 36.59 25.49 8.83
N PRO A 572 35.37 25.02 9.15
CA PRO A 572 34.19 25.85 9.10
C PRO A 572 34.31 27.04 10.07
N THR A 573 34.08 28.24 9.55
CA THR A 573 34.16 29.49 10.32
C THR A 573 32.77 30.03 10.66
N ALA A 574 32.70 30.92 11.64
CA ALA A 574 31.45 31.61 11.99
C ALA A 574 30.85 32.40 10.80
N VAL A 575 31.70 33.03 9.98
CA VAL A 575 31.26 33.77 8.78
C VAL A 575 30.65 32.82 7.77
N TRP A 576 31.36 31.73 7.46
CA TRP A 576 30.88 30.69 6.55
C TRP A 576 29.53 30.12 7.01
N LEU A 577 29.38 29.84 8.31
CA LEU A 577 28.13 29.29 8.86
C LEU A 577 26.96 30.27 8.72
N ARG A 578 27.18 31.57 8.96
CA ARG A 578 26.13 32.58 8.76
C ARG A 578 25.72 32.66 7.30
N GLU A 579 26.67 32.64 6.37
CA GLU A 579 26.39 32.67 4.92
C GLU A 579 25.58 31.44 4.49
N GLN A 580 25.96 30.24 4.94
CA GLN A 580 25.21 29.02 4.63
C GLN A 580 23.79 29.05 5.19
N LEU A 581 23.62 29.44 6.46
CA LEU A 581 22.30 29.54 7.08
C LEU A 581 21.41 30.59 6.40
N SER A 582 22.00 31.70 5.95
CA SER A 582 21.28 32.77 5.23
C SER A 582 20.84 32.29 3.86
N SER A 583 21.74 31.65 3.09
CA SER A 583 21.42 31.03 1.80
C SER A 583 20.32 29.99 1.94
N MET A 584 20.41 29.11 2.95
CA MET A 584 19.37 28.12 3.23
C MET A 584 18.04 28.79 3.56
N HIS A 585 18.04 29.86 4.38
CA HIS A 585 16.81 30.59 4.70
C HIS A 585 16.16 31.20 3.46
N GLU A 586 16.94 31.79 2.55
CA GLU A 586 16.46 32.32 1.27
C GLU A 586 15.87 31.20 0.38
N ASP A 587 16.54 30.05 0.29
CA ASP A 587 16.06 28.89 -0.47
C ASP A 587 14.72 28.37 0.07
N LEU A 588 14.54 28.39 1.39
CA LEU A 588 13.29 27.97 2.04
C LEU A 588 12.10 28.88 1.69
N GLN A 589 12.35 30.15 1.34
CA GLN A 589 11.29 31.05 0.87
C GLN A 589 10.79 30.67 -0.53
N VAL A 590 11.62 30.02 -1.34
CA VAL A 590 11.28 29.57 -2.69
C VAL A 590 10.91 28.08 -2.65
N SER A 591 9.61 27.80 -2.54
CA SER A 591 9.07 26.42 -2.54
C SER A 591 9.56 25.58 -3.72
N SER A 592 10.58 24.76 -3.47
CA SER A 592 11.30 23.94 -4.45
C SER A 592 11.65 22.56 -3.87
N PRO A 593 11.92 21.55 -4.71
CA PRO A 593 12.36 20.23 -4.22
C PRO A 593 13.65 20.30 -3.40
N THR A 594 14.59 21.16 -3.78
CA THR A 594 15.82 21.42 -3.02
C THR A 594 15.51 22.03 -1.66
N ALA A 595 14.59 23.00 -1.58
CA ALA A 595 14.16 23.57 -0.30
C ALA A 595 13.49 22.53 0.62
N ASN A 596 12.73 21.56 0.10
CA ASN A 596 12.17 20.47 0.90
C ASN A 596 13.26 19.59 1.52
N GLU A 597 14.32 19.30 0.77
CA GLU A 597 15.45 18.49 1.24
C GLU A 597 16.29 19.25 2.26
N SER A 598 16.62 20.52 1.99
CA SER A 598 17.27 21.42 2.94
C SER A 598 16.49 21.54 4.24
N LEU A 599 15.16 21.71 4.17
CA LEU A 599 14.31 21.75 5.35
C LEU A 599 14.35 20.43 6.12
N ARG A 600 14.22 19.28 5.41
CA ARG A 600 14.26 17.94 6.03
C ARG A 600 15.57 17.73 6.79
N ASN A 601 16.68 18.13 6.19
CA ASN A 601 18.00 18.05 6.80
C ASN A 601 18.07 18.95 8.05
N LEU A 602 17.61 20.20 7.95
CA LEU A 602 17.62 21.15 9.06
C LEU A 602 16.79 20.68 10.25
N ILE A 603 15.60 20.12 10.01
CA ILE A 603 14.70 19.68 11.08
C ILE A 603 14.95 18.24 11.56
N GLY A 604 15.90 17.52 10.97
CA GLY A 604 16.27 16.15 11.34
C GLY A 604 15.14 15.12 11.18
N GLY A 605 14.13 15.38 10.36
CA GLY A 605 13.01 14.45 10.14
C GLY A 605 11.66 15.11 9.93
N GLU A 606 10.74 14.89 10.88
CA GLU A 606 9.31 15.16 10.73
C GLU A 606 8.82 16.26 11.68
N ILE A 607 7.81 16.99 11.24
CA ILE A 607 7.08 17.98 12.03
C ILE A 607 5.83 17.30 12.60
N ILE A 608 5.77 17.20 13.92
CA ILE A 608 4.68 16.58 14.64
C ILE A 608 3.60 17.62 14.90
N LEU A 609 2.41 17.39 14.37
CA LEU A 609 1.23 18.23 14.53
C LEU A 609 0.28 17.61 15.56
N GLU A 610 0.04 18.35 16.63
CA GLU A 610 -0.91 18.05 17.69
C GLU A 610 -2.11 19.01 17.62
N GLU A 611 -3.31 18.53 17.94
CA GLU A 611 -4.49 19.38 18.03
C GLU A 611 -4.61 19.94 19.46
N ILE A 612 -4.64 21.27 19.58
CA ILE A 612 -4.68 21.96 20.87
C ILE A 612 -5.92 22.83 21.02
N ASP A 613 -6.44 22.89 22.24
CA ASP A 613 -7.48 23.84 22.63
C ASP A 613 -6.82 25.18 23.00
N ILE A 614 -7.36 26.28 22.48
CA ILE A 614 -6.87 27.63 22.77
C ILE A 614 -7.94 28.38 23.58
N PRO A 615 -7.58 28.96 24.74
CA PRO A 615 -8.51 29.78 25.53
C PRO A 615 -9.15 30.87 24.67
N LEU A 616 -10.42 31.19 24.95
CA LEU A 616 -11.19 32.20 24.22
C LEU A 616 -11.46 31.90 22.73
N ARG A 617 -11.16 30.70 22.22
CA ARG A 617 -11.44 30.30 20.84
C ARG A 617 -12.40 29.12 20.73
N LYS A 618 -13.26 29.13 19.70
CA LYS A 618 -14.22 28.04 19.43
C LYS A 618 -13.59 26.91 18.62
N ARG A 619 -12.59 27.23 17.80
CA ARG A 619 -11.88 26.28 16.96
C ARG A 619 -10.56 25.91 17.61
N LYS A 620 -10.29 24.62 17.62
CA LYS A 620 -8.96 24.10 17.97
C LYS A 620 -7.92 24.55 16.95
N ALA A 621 -6.67 24.60 17.38
CA ALA A 621 -5.54 24.90 16.52
C ALA A 621 -4.62 23.68 16.40
N LEU A 622 -3.62 23.78 15.52
CA LEU A 622 -2.55 22.79 15.46
C LEU A 622 -1.29 23.36 16.08
N ARG A 623 -0.64 22.61 16.97
CA ARG A 623 0.72 22.87 17.44
C ARG A 623 1.69 22.01 16.66
N GLY A 624 2.61 22.63 15.94
CA GLY A 624 3.73 21.98 15.27
C GLY A 624 4.94 21.92 16.18
N THR A 625 5.45 20.72 16.40
CA THR A 625 6.69 20.48 17.14
C THR A 625 7.72 19.82 16.23
N PHE A 626 8.92 20.40 16.16
CA PHE A 626 10.04 19.82 15.42
C PHE A 626 11.35 20.24 16.08
N ARG A 627 12.45 19.61 15.67
CA ARG A 627 13.77 19.85 16.26
C ARG A 627 14.69 20.49 15.23
N LEU A 628 15.39 21.56 15.57
CA LEU A 628 16.41 22.15 14.70
C LEU A 628 17.75 21.49 15.01
N THR A 629 18.39 20.92 14.00
CA THR A 629 19.65 20.18 14.13
C THR A 629 20.81 20.90 13.46
N ALA A 630 21.97 20.89 14.11
CA ALA A 630 23.22 21.37 13.53
C ALA A 630 23.67 20.52 12.31
N HIS A 631 23.33 19.23 12.32
CA HIS A 631 23.72 18.30 11.26
C HIS A 631 23.14 18.62 9.89
N GLY A 632 21.93 19.20 9.83
CA GLY A 632 21.30 19.57 8.56
C GLY A 632 22.09 20.59 7.74
N VAL A 633 22.89 21.40 8.41
CA VAL A 633 23.79 22.40 7.81
C VAL A 633 25.09 21.76 7.32
N SER A 634 25.48 20.63 7.93
CA SER A 634 26.73 19.91 7.65
C SER A 634 26.65 18.89 6.50
N GLY A 635 25.44 18.54 6.06
CA GLY A 635 25.17 17.42 5.13
C GLY A 635 25.86 17.51 3.77
N GLU A 636 26.17 18.73 3.31
CA GLU A 636 27.03 18.92 2.13
C GLU A 636 28.50 19.16 2.49
N ALA A 637 28.79 19.64 3.70
CA ALA A 637 30.11 20.11 4.15
C ALA A 637 30.98 19.05 4.85
N VAL A 638 30.42 17.92 5.30
CA VAL A 638 31.18 16.79 5.83
C VAL A 638 30.51 15.50 5.35
N ASN A 639 31.05 14.85 4.31
CA ASN A 639 30.63 13.52 3.84
C ASN A 639 31.02 12.44 4.87
N GLY A 640 30.45 12.53 6.07
CA GLY A 640 30.70 11.68 7.21
C GLY A 640 29.40 11.16 7.76
N THR A 641 29.38 9.86 8.03
CA THR A 641 28.33 9.07 8.69
C THR A 641 27.52 9.90 9.70
N PRO A 642 26.17 9.81 9.73
CA PRO A 642 25.37 10.51 10.73
C PRO A 642 25.88 10.18 12.13
N ALA A 643 26.16 11.22 12.92
CA ALA A 643 26.57 11.04 14.30
C ALA A 643 25.49 10.24 15.02
N GLN A 644 25.90 9.18 15.73
CA GLN A 644 25.01 8.29 16.48
C GLN A 644 24.21 9.04 17.57
N ASN A 645 24.54 10.31 17.86
CA ASN A 645 23.93 11.16 18.90
C ASN A 645 23.29 12.46 18.34
N ALA A 646 22.75 12.46 17.12
CA ALA A 646 22.06 13.64 16.54
C ALA A 646 20.86 14.16 17.38
N ALA A 647 20.34 13.36 18.31
CA ALA A 647 19.17 13.67 19.12
C ALA A 647 19.45 14.44 20.42
N GLU A 648 20.67 14.39 20.97
CA GLU A 648 21.00 15.01 22.28
C GLU A 648 21.08 16.53 22.24
N HIS A 649 21.21 17.11 21.04
CA HIS A 649 21.63 18.50 20.87
C HIS A 649 20.71 19.34 19.98
N ALA A 650 19.52 18.81 19.69
CA ALA A 650 18.58 19.47 18.81
C ALA A 650 17.67 20.42 19.59
N LYS A 651 17.54 21.67 19.12
CA LYS A 651 16.66 22.66 19.75
C LYS A 651 15.20 22.32 19.42
N LEU A 652 14.40 22.01 20.44
CA LEU A 652 12.97 21.76 20.26
C LEU A 652 12.24 23.08 19.98
N ILE A 653 11.52 23.13 18.87
CA ILE A 653 10.71 24.27 18.44
C ILE A 653 9.25 23.85 18.50
N SER A 654 8.42 24.71 19.07
CA SER A 654 6.96 24.58 19.08
C SER A 654 6.34 25.83 18.47
N ILE A 655 5.43 25.65 17.51
CA ILE A 655 4.70 26.72 16.81
C ILE A 655 3.22 26.42 16.88
N ASP A 656 2.43 27.40 17.33
CA ASP A 656 0.98 27.29 17.34
C ASP A 656 0.43 27.90 16.04
N PHE A 657 -0.12 27.07 15.17
CA PHE A 657 -0.71 27.47 13.90
C PHE A 657 -2.13 27.98 14.10
N ILE A 658 -2.19 29.22 14.56
CA ILE A 658 -3.43 29.90 14.90
C ILE A 658 -3.90 30.71 13.71
N GLN A 659 -5.02 30.34 13.11
CA GLN A 659 -5.67 31.21 12.13
C GLN A 659 -6.40 32.33 12.89
N THR A 660 -5.95 33.57 12.72
CA THR A 660 -6.62 34.73 13.31
C THR A 660 -7.94 35.03 12.61
N ASP A 661 -9.06 34.80 13.29
CA ASP A 661 -10.35 35.39 12.94
C ASP A 661 -10.45 36.77 13.60
N ALA A 662 -10.89 37.79 12.85
CA ALA A 662 -11.10 39.14 13.35
C ALA A 662 -12.04 39.16 14.57
N THR A 663 -13.03 38.25 14.61
CA THR A 663 -13.93 38.13 15.78
C THR A 663 -13.21 37.58 17.00
N GLU A 664 -12.28 36.63 16.83
CA GLU A 664 -11.50 36.06 17.93
C GLU A 664 -10.54 37.09 18.51
N ILE A 665 -9.86 37.89 17.67
CA ILE A 665 -9.02 39.01 18.11
C ILE A 665 -9.84 40.03 18.89
N GLN A 666 -11.00 40.44 18.35
CA GLN A 666 -11.89 41.38 19.05
C GLN A 666 -12.35 40.82 20.41
N ARG A 667 -12.52 39.51 20.53
CA ARG A 667 -12.91 38.84 21.77
C ARG A 667 -11.79 38.85 22.80
N GLU A 668 -10.58 38.49 22.39
CA GLU A 668 -9.36 38.52 23.21
C GLU A 668 -9.12 39.94 23.76
N VAL A 669 -9.07 40.94 22.87
CA VAL A 669 -8.87 42.35 23.25
C VAL A 669 -10.02 42.88 24.12
N ALA A 670 -11.28 42.53 23.81
CA ALA A 670 -12.41 42.93 24.65
C ALA A 670 -12.28 42.38 26.08
N LYS A 671 -11.88 41.10 26.21
CA LYS A 671 -11.73 40.44 27.51
C LYS A 671 -10.55 41.01 28.29
N GLU A 672 -9.42 41.23 27.65
CA GLU A 672 -8.24 41.85 28.25
C GLU A 672 -8.56 43.25 28.79
N MET A 673 -9.16 44.12 27.97
CA MET A 673 -9.57 45.46 28.42
C MET A 673 -10.62 45.38 29.54
N TYR A 674 -11.52 44.40 29.48
CA TYR A 674 -12.50 44.19 30.54
C TYR A 674 -11.84 43.77 31.86
N ASP A 675 -10.83 42.91 31.82
CA ASP A 675 -10.10 42.46 33.00
C ASP A 675 -9.21 43.57 33.58
N ASN A 676 -8.66 44.43 32.72
CA ASN A 676 -7.92 45.64 33.09
C ASN A 676 -8.81 46.77 33.66
N GLY A 677 -10.12 46.53 33.81
CA GLY A 677 -11.04 47.48 34.43
C GLY A 677 -11.58 48.55 33.47
N GLU A 678 -11.48 48.38 32.16
CA GLU A 678 -12.01 49.38 31.23
C GLU A 678 -13.55 49.38 31.21
N PRO A 679 -14.19 50.57 31.19
CA PRO A 679 -15.62 50.72 30.94
C PRO A 679 -16.00 50.17 29.56
N MET A 680 -17.19 49.58 29.43
CA MET A 680 -17.67 49.03 28.15
C MET A 680 -17.72 50.05 27.00
N LYS A 681 -17.82 51.35 27.32
CA LYS A 681 -17.74 52.43 26.34
C LYS A 681 -16.35 52.53 25.72
N ASN A 682 -15.30 52.50 26.55
CA ASN A 682 -13.91 52.61 26.10
C ASN A 682 -13.52 51.37 25.28
N ILE A 683 -13.95 50.18 25.71
CA ILE A 683 -13.75 48.93 24.96
C ILE A 683 -14.40 49.01 23.58
N ALA A 684 -15.63 49.54 23.51
CA ALA A 684 -16.36 49.72 22.25
C ALA A 684 -15.66 50.71 21.30
N GLU A 685 -15.13 51.81 21.84
CA GLU A 685 -14.38 52.81 21.09
C GLU A 685 -13.03 52.25 20.59
N ALA A 686 -12.29 51.54 21.44
CA ALA A 686 -11.00 50.93 21.09
C ALA A 686 -11.13 49.86 20.01
N LEU A 687 -12.19 49.06 20.06
CA LEU A 687 -12.46 48.02 19.06
C LEU A 687 -13.20 48.52 17.81
N ASN A 688 -13.59 49.80 17.79
CA ASN A 688 -14.42 50.40 16.74
C ASN A 688 -15.71 49.59 16.45
N VAL A 689 -16.40 49.14 17.52
CA VAL A 689 -17.66 48.38 17.42
C VAL A 689 -18.72 48.92 18.36
N GLY A 690 -20.00 48.62 18.11
CA GLY A 690 -21.08 49.01 19.01
C GLY A 690 -21.00 48.31 20.38
N ARG A 691 -21.50 48.96 21.44
CA ARG A 691 -21.50 48.38 22.82
C ARG A 691 -22.20 47.03 22.91
N ALA A 692 -23.25 46.80 22.11
CA ALA A 692 -23.93 45.52 22.03
C ALA A 692 -23.00 44.40 21.54
N ARG A 693 -22.11 44.70 20.59
CA ARG A 693 -21.10 43.76 20.10
C ARG A 693 -20.09 43.43 21.19
N VAL A 694 -19.62 44.41 21.95
CA VAL A 694 -18.74 44.16 23.11
C VAL A 694 -19.41 43.27 24.15
N THR A 695 -20.70 43.46 24.42
CA THR A 695 -21.46 42.58 25.33
C THR A 695 -21.47 41.14 24.84
N LEU A 696 -21.71 40.91 23.55
CA LEU A 696 -21.68 39.59 22.92
C LEU A 696 -20.28 38.98 22.97
N LEU A 697 -19.24 39.74 22.59
CA LEU A 697 -17.85 39.29 22.65
C LEU A 697 -17.47 38.84 24.06
N LEU A 698 -17.81 39.63 25.07
CA LEU A 698 -17.56 39.28 26.46
C LEU A 698 -18.40 38.08 26.90
N HIS A 699 -19.67 37.97 26.51
CA HIS A 699 -20.47 36.80 26.83
C HIS A 699 -19.82 35.52 26.30
N GLU A 700 -19.44 35.53 25.01
CA GLU A 700 -18.71 34.41 24.40
C GLU A 700 -17.36 34.16 25.09
N ALA A 701 -16.65 35.21 25.51
CA ALA A 701 -15.37 35.09 26.20
C ALA A 701 -15.51 34.36 27.55
N PHE A 702 -16.49 34.77 28.36
CA PHE A 702 -16.77 34.14 29.65
C PHE A 702 -17.26 32.69 29.48
N GLU A 703 -18.14 32.44 28.50
CA GLU A 703 -18.60 31.09 28.15
C GLU A 703 -17.44 30.17 27.74
N LEU A 704 -16.54 30.63 26.87
CA LEU A 704 -15.38 29.83 26.42
C LEU A 704 -14.35 29.58 27.52
N LEU A 705 -14.29 30.45 28.53
CA LEU A 705 -13.44 30.24 29.71
C LEU A 705 -14.14 29.41 30.80
N GLY A 706 -15.41 29.06 30.64
CA GLY A 706 -16.20 28.39 31.68
C GLY A 706 -16.42 29.25 32.93
N LEU A 707 -16.38 30.57 32.78
CA LEU A 707 -16.52 31.55 33.87
C LEU A 707 -17.90 32.19 33.87
N GLU A 708 -18.45 32.47 35.05
CA GLU A 708 -19.64 33.30 35.16
C GLU A 708 -19.31 34.78 34.93
N LYS A 709 -20.08 35.43 34.05
CA LYS A 709 -19.93 36.85 33.78
C LYS A 709 -20.47 37.67 34.97
N PRO A 710 -19.66 38.57 35.58
CA PRO A 710 -20.12 39.42 36.67
C PRO A 710 -21.29 40.33 36.26
N ASP A 711 -22.19 40.63 37.21
CA ASP A 711 -23.28 41.60 36.98
C ASP A 711 -22.69 42.96 36.59
N GLY A 712 -23.14 43.47 35.45
CA GLY A 712 -22.69 44.75 34.91
C GLY A 712 -22.98 45.94 35.84
N ARG A 713 -23.98 45.84 36.73
CA ARG A 713 -24.20 46.85 37.77
C ARG A 713 -23.11 46.78 38.81
N GLN A 714 -22.90 45.61 39.43
CA GLN A 714 -21.87 45.40 40.45
C GLN A 714 -20.47 45.77 39.96
N ARG A 715 -20.09 45.35 38.75
CA ARG A 715 -18.81 45.73 38.15
C ARG A 715 -18.66 47.24 38.02
N ARG A 716 -19.71 47.97 37.62
CA ARG A 716 -19.65 49.43 37.51
C ARG A 716 -19.34 50.12 38.84
N TRP A 717 -19.77 49.57 39.97
CA TRP A 717 -19.42 50.09 41.30
C TRP A 717 -17.94 49.85 41.65
N GLN A 718 -17.34 48.78 41.12
CA GLN A 718 -15.93 48.43 41.35
C GLN A 718 -14.97 49.18 40.42
N LEU A 719 -15.44 49.66 39.27
CA LEU A 719 -14.65 50.50 38.37
C LEU A 719 -14.58 51.92 38.94
N ASP A 720 -13.44 52.27 39.54
CA ASP A 720 -13.15 53.55 40.20
C ASP A 720 -13.01 54.74 39.21
N THR A 721 -14.03 54.92 38.36
CA THR A 721 -14.10 56.00 37.36
C THR A 721 -15.34 56.88 37.54
N SER A 722 -16.30 56.49 38.40
CA SER A 722 -17.52 57.27 38.63
C SER A 722 -17.32 58.49 39.55
N HIS A 723 -16.13 58.70 40.13
CA HIS A 723 -15.88 59.78 41.09
C HIS A 723 -14.96 60.91 40.60
N GLN A 724 -14.46 60.85 39.36
CA GLN A 724 -13.48 61.83 38.87
C GLN A 724 -14.06 63.07 38.14
N LYS A 725 -15.38 63.16 37.95
CA LYS A 725 -16.02 64.42 37.52
C LYS A 725 -17.03 64.86 38.58
N PRO A 726 -16.91 66.07 39.17
CA PRO A 726 -17.90 66.56 40.10
C PRO A 726 -19.26 66.56 39.40
N LEU A 727 -20.29 66.07 40.10
CA LEU A 727 -21.64 66.04 39.55
C LEU A 727 -22.03 67.46 39.16
N PHE A 728 -22.80 67.63 38.08
CA PHE A 728 -23.10 68.95 37.52
C PHE A 728 -23.62 69.96 38.57
N HIS A 729 -24.43 69.52 39.54
CA HIS A 729 -24.93 70.36 40.64
C HIS A 729 -23.85 70.81 41.63
N GLN A 730 -22.74 70.06 41.77
CA GLN A 730 -21.59 70.43 42.60
C GLN A 730 -20.78 71.56 41.94
N ASN A 731 -20.62 71.52 40.61
CA ASN A 731 -19.91 72.57 39.86
C ASN A 731 -20.61 73.93 39.91
N ILE A 732 -21.94 73.94 39.96
CA ILE A 732 -22.74 75.17 40.01
C ILE A 732 -23.12 75.57 41.44
N ALA A 733 -22.71 74.82 42.47
CA ALA A 733 -23.17 75.01 43.85
C ALA A 733 -22.84 76.40 44.40
N GLU A 734 -21.64 76.92 44.14
CA GLU A 734 -21.22 78.29 44.51
C GLU A 734 -22.11 79.35 43.84
N ASN A 735 -22.31 79.27 42.52
CA ASN A 735 -23.16 80.19 41.76
C ASN A 735 -24.63 80.15 42.22
N VAL A 736 -25.12 78.95 42.55
CA VAL A 736 -26.45 78.74 43.11
C VAL A 736 -26.56 79.42 44.47
N MET A 737 -25.56 79.28 45.34
CA MET A 737 -25.56 79.88 46.67
C MET A 737 -25.38 81.39 46.67
N GLU A 738 -24.67 81.96 45.68
CA GLU A 738 -24.59 83.41 45.50
C GLU A 738 -25.99 84.00 45.21
N LEU A 739 -26.74 83.38 44.30
CA LEU A 739 -28.12 83.80 43.99
C LEU A 739 -29.08 83.51 45.15
N PHE A 740 -28.83 82.43 45.89
CA PHE A 740 -29.55 82.11 47.12
C PHE A 740 -29.33 83.20 48.19
N HIS A 741 -28.11 83.65 48.45
CA HIS A 741 -27.87 84.73 49.43
C HIS A 741 -28.44 86.08 49.00
N LYS A 742 -28.67 86.29 47.69
CA LYS A 742 -29.41 87.45 47.15
C LYS A 742 -30.93 87.32 47.27
N ASN A 743 -31.43 86.45 48.15
CA ASN A 743 -32.86 86.26 48.43
C ASN A 743 -33.72 85.82 47.23
N LYS A 744 -33.12 85.22 46.19
CA LYS A 744 -33.90 84.65 45.08
C LYS A 744 -34.52 83.30 45.46
N THR A 745 -35.68 83.02 44.90
CA THR A 745 -36.36 81.73 45.02
C THR A 745 -35.69 80.68 44.15
N TYR A 746 -35.84 79.38 44.49
CA TYR A 746 -35.30 78.30 43.65
C TYR A 746 -35.80 78.29 42.20
N GLY A 747 -36.98 78.87 41.94
CA GLY A 747 -37.53 78.99 40.59
C GLY A 747 -36.77 80.03 39.76
N GLU A 748 -36.48 81.18 40.36
CA GLU A 748 -35.73 82.26 39.68
C GLU A 748 -34.27 81.88 39.47
N ILE A 749 -33.65 81.20 40.43
CA ILE A 749 -32.28 80.67 40.29
C ILE A 749 -32.22 79.64 39.16
N ALA A 750 -33.22 78.74 39.10
CA ALA A 750 -33.34 77.75 38.04
C ALA A 750 -33.48 78.40 36.65
N GLN A 751 -34.35 79.42 36.53
CA GLN A 751 -34.55 80.16 35.29
C GLN A 751 -33.29 80.92 34.86
N GLN A 752 -32.60 81.57 35.80
CA GLN A 752 -31.41 82.37 35.50
C GLN A 752 -30.20 81.52 35.12
N LEU A 753 -30.03 80.34 35.72
CA LEU A 753 -28.95 79.42 35.39
C LEU A 753 -29.31 78.45 34.26
N GLY A 754 -30.55 78.50 33.74
CA GLY A 754 -31.02 77.62 32.67
C GLY A 754 -31.09 76.14 33.06
N VAL A 755 -31.30 75.83 34.35
CA VAL A 755 -31.29 74.45 34.88
C VAL A 755 -32.60 74.14 35.59
N CYS A 756 -32.94 72.86 35.75
CA CYS A 756 -34.18 72.50 36.43
C CYS A 756 -34.09 72.74 37.95
N ARG A 757 -35.23 73.01 38.59
CA ARG A 757 -35.34 73.28 40.02
C ARG A 757 -34.77 72.17 40.92
N ASN A 758 -34.81 70.92 40.47
CA ASN A 758 -34.25 69.78 41.20
C ASN A 758 -32.72 69.86 41.29
N VAL A 759 -32.06 70.36 40.24
CA VAL A 759 -30.61 70.58 40.22
C VAL A 759 -30.22 71.68 41.21
N ILE A 760 -31.00 72.77 41.29
CA ILE A 760 -30.82 73.83 42.30
C ILE A 760 -30.97 73.27 43.73
N THR A 761 -31.99 72.46 43.95
CA THR A 761 -32.25 71.85 45.26
C THR A 761 -31.10 70.93 45.68
N ALA A 762 -30.59 70.13 44.74
CA ALA A 762 -29.42 69.27 44.96
C ALA A 762 -28.14 70.09 45.21
N ALA A 763 -27.94 71.19 44.49
CA ALA A 763 -26.80 72.08 44.65
C ALA A 763 -26.78 72.77 46.04
N VAL A 764 -27.92 73.30 46.49
CA VAL A 764 -28.05 73.91 47.84
C VAL A 764 -27.86 72.87 48.92
N LYS A 765 -28.45 71.67 48.76
CA LYS A 765 -28.27 70.56 49.70
C LYS A 765 -26.81 70.16 49.81
N PHE A 766 -26.13 70.00 48.67
CA PHE A 766 -24.70 69.66 48.61
C PHE A 766 -23.83 70.71 49.32
N TRP A 767 -24.03 72.00 49.02
CA TRP A 767 -23.26 73.08 49.63
C TRP A 767 -23.45 73.16 51.15
N HIS A 768 -24.70 73.07 51.64
CA HIS A 768 -24.99 73.07 53.08
C HIS A 768 -24.39 71.85 53.79
N GLN A 769 -24.48 70.66 53.19
CA GLN A 769 -23.88 69.44 53.73
C GLN A 769 -22.34 69.54 53.78
N GLN A 770 -21.71 70.14 52.77
CA GLN A 770 -20.26 70.36 52.73
C GLN A 770 -19.79 71.32 53.85
N LYS A 771 -20.64 72.27 54.24
CA LYS A 771 -20.36 73.26 55.30
C LYS A 771 -20.87 72.86 56.69
N GLY A 772 -21.48 71.67 56.83
CA GLY A 772 -22.04 71.20 58.10
C GLY A 772 -23.27 71.99 58.58
N LEU A 773 -23.95 72.70 57.67
CA LEU A 773 -25.11 73.54 57.98
C LEU A 773 -26.42 72.75 57.78
N PRO A 774 -27.49 73.05 58.55
CA PRO A 774 -28.80 72.45 58.30
C PRO A 774 -29.30 72.85 56.90
N VAL A 775 -29.83 71.87 56.16
CA VAL A 775 -30.33 72.09 54.80
C VAL A 775 -31.68 72.81 54.87
N PRO A 776 -31.80 74.02 54.31
CA PRO A 776 -33.05 74.79 54.39
C PRO A 776 -34.13 74.17 53.50
N ASP A 777 -35.33 74.01 54.05
CA ASP A 777 -36.49 73.58 53.26
C ASP A 777 -36.93 74.70 52.31
N GLY A 778 -36.92 74.42 51.01
CA GLY A 778 -37.34 75.35 49.97
C GLY A 778 -38.79 75.83 50.10
N ARG A 779 -39.67 75.10 50.81
CA ARG A 779 -41.04 75.56 51.12
C ARG A 779 -41.05 76.59 52.25
N SER A 780 -40.32 76.32 53.34
CA SER A 780 -40.18 77.23 54.47
C SER A 780 -39.50 78.54 54.06
N ARG A 781 -38.48 78.45 53.21
CA ARG A 781 -37.77 79.62 52.68
C ARG A 781 -38.64 80.52 51.80
N ARG A 782 -39.54 79.94 50.99
CA ARG A 782 -40.46 80.73 50.16
C ARG A 782 -41.50 81.50 50.99
N LYS A 783 -41.74 81.09 52.24
CA LYS A 783 -42.61 81.83 53.17
C LYS A 783 -41.89 82.98 53.87
N THR A 784 -40.55 82.95 53.92
CA THR A 784 -39.71 83.96 54.60
C THR A 784 -39.09 84.99 53.64
N LEU A 785 -39.08 84.68 52.35
CA LEU A 785 -38.78 85.59 51.24
C LEU A 785 -40.07 86.26 50.78
#